data_AF-A0A0A2WEW0-F1
#
_entry.id   AF-A0A0A2WEW0-F1
#
_cell.length_a   1.000
_cell.length_b   1.000
_cell.length_c   1.000
_cell.angle_alpha   90.00
_cell.angle_beta   90.00
_cell.angle_gamma   90.00
#
_symmetry.space_group_name_H-M   'P 1'
#
loop_
_entity.id
_entity.type
_entity.pdbx_description
1 polymer ?
#
loop_
_entity_poly.entity_id
_entity_poly.type
_entity_poly.pdbx_seq_one_letter_code
_entity_poly.pdbx_strand_id
1 'polypeptide(L)'
;MKRLLVLSMLCAAPAAHAEILRTISYDHDEAGRVIRERHVDPVSGTDTTAARYTYDDAGRLLTTTDGVGRTTTMTYDALGRIATTRDAAGGVASFAYDIADRIAMVIDPRGLVTSYDYDGYGQLRKHSSPDTGTTRHEYTAAGLRTRTTRNDGSVVEYAHDSLGRMTQAKSDTSERNFVHDTCQNGKGRLCEAQLRENGAIVTTVTHAYTPQGWLTMRRDSGVDDAGIAYDSTIAYAQDGMGRVTGIAYPNGVGVGYGFTSGRLHTITATIDGVTRTVANSIAHQPFGTVAQWTYANGLNRRYNFDADGRLTGVSAGQGATLVQSLTYGFNDADEITALTHGVTTTESRKFEYDALGRLSRETLHGRQWTHDANGNVDSVATAGDIAHATIDPNSNRIIAITANGGTRTFGYDALGSRIAKDGPGTSTRYTYDAFNRMRTATVNGAISRYTINALDQRIGKSTPNGKTQFVYAEQNRLMAEKGSTGWTNYVWLGNELIATIQPDNVLRYVHNDHLGRPEAVSDGAKQVIWRAANAEYGRSVVLDQIGGLNIGLPGQYFDAETGLWQNGFRDYDQEAGYIQADPIGLAGGSYSTYSYAGANPIKQVDSTGLGIIAFGVCTAANAAFQLNSYRQALKVPGMDGMVERLNAITKEMKDCPVDDHDRYAALYEEHERVGQQLLDASKAHAQENVAYTLNDLLGAVAWEVGCGILLLAPVP
;
A
#
# COMPACT_ATOMS: atom_id res chain seq x y z
N MET A 1 40.60 28.43 40.24
CA MET A 1 40.52 28.59 41.71
C MET A 1 39.25 27.90 42.20
N LYS A 2 39.33 27.27 43.38
CA LYS A 2 38.37 26.33 44.00
C LYS A 2 36.98 26.89 44.29
N ARG A 3 35.93 26.06 44.19
CA ARG A 3 35.19 25.52 45.37
C ARG A 3 34.22 24.39 45.01
N LEU A 4 34.33 23.33 45.79
CA LEU A 4 33.49 22.14 45.88
C LEU A 4 32.43 22.41 46.98
N LEU A 5 31.16 22.05 46.78
CA LEU A 5 30.35 21.47 47.86
C LEU A 5 29.27 20.56 47.29
N VAL A 6 29.36 19.29 47.69
CA VAL A 6 28.41 18.21 47.46
C VAL A 6 27.26 18.34 48.47
N LEU A 7 26.02 18.18 48.02
CA LEU A 7 24.92 17.73 48.86
C LEU A 7 24.20 16.58 48.15
N SER A 8 24.51 15.36 48.59
CA SER A 8 23.81 14.14 48.22
C SER A 8 22.59 13.93 49.12
N MET A 9 21.41 13.69 48.56
CA MET A 9 20.46 12.73 49.12
C MET A 9 19.54 12.15 48.02
N LEU A 10 19.44 10.83 48.07
CA LEU A 10 18.89 9.85 47.15
C LEU A 10 17.53 10.20 46.48
N CYS A 11 17.49 10.01 45.16
CA CYS A 11 16.58 9.03 44.55
C CYS A 11 17.23 8.50 43.25
N ALA A 12 17.77 7.28 43.30
CA ALA A 12 18.34 6.62 42.13
C ALA A 12 17.21 6.05 41.28
N ALA A 13 16.74 6.82 40.29
CA ALA A 13 16.27 6.24 39.04
C ALA A 13 17.49 6.20 38.11
N PRO A 14 17.89 5.05 37.56
CA PRO A 14 18.81 5.09 36.44
C PRO A 14 18.09 5.84 35.32
N ALA A 15 18.56 7.05 35.00
CA ALA A 15 18.21 7.69 33.76
C ALA A 15 18.56 6.70 32.65
N ALA A 16 17.55 6.15 31.99
CA ALA A 16 17.72 5.48 30.72
C ALA A 16 18.42 6.49 29.82
N HIS A 17 19.72 6.28 29.58
CA HIS A 17 20.46 7.09 28.65
C HIS A 17 19.78 6.89 27.30
N ALA A 18 19.42 7.99 26.63
CA ALA A 18 18.90 7.92 25.27
C ALA A 18 19.95 7.22 24.41
N GLU A 19 19.67 5.98 24.01
CA GLU A 19 20.53 5.23 23.10
C GLU A 19 20.30 5.81 21.70
N ILE A 20 21.39 6.24 21.05
CA ILE A 20 21.34 6.64 19.65
C ILE A 20 21.08 5.35 18.86
N LEU A 21 19.88 5.22 18.31
CA LEU A 21 19.49 4.04 17.55
C LEU A 21 19.98 4.08 16.11
N ARG A 22 20.17 5.28 15.55
CA ARG A 22 20.57 5.53 14.17
C ARG A 22 21.29 6.87 14.06
N THR A 23 22.37 6.92 13.28
CA THR A 23 23.02 8.17 12.88
C THR A 23 22.98 8.32 11.38
N ILE A 24 22.29 9.34 10.89
CA ILE A 24 22.33 9.74 9.47
C ILE A 24 23.20 10.99 9.38
N SER A 25 24.23 10.95 8.55
CA SER A 25 25.13 12.08 8.29
C SER A 25 24.97 12.56 6.85
N TYR A 26 24.95 13.88 6.68
CA TYR A 26 24.86 14.51 5.37
C TYR A 26 26.11 15.34 5.11
N ASP A 27 26.78 15.07 4.00
CA ASP A 27 27.86 15.92 3.51
C ASP A 27 27.29 16.91 2.50
N HIS A 28 27.72 18.16 2.61
CA HIS A 28 27.22 19.25 1.79
C HIS A 28 28.33 19.84 0.93
N ASP A 29 27.96 20.41 -0.21
CA ASP A 29 28.86 21.29 -0.97
C ASP A 29 28.92 22.72 -0.37
N GLU A 30 29.70 23.60 -0.99
CA GLU A 30 29.87 25.00 -0.57
C GLU A 30 28.56 25.82 -0.61
N ALA A 31 27.56 25.34 -1.36
CA ALA A 31 26.23 25.95 -1.45
C ALA A 31 25.23 25.35 -0.44
N GLY A 32 25.67 24.45 0.44
CA GLY A 32 24.83 23.81 1.45
C GLY A 32 23.89 22.73 0.90
N ARG A 33 24.14 22.23 -0.32
CA ARG A 33 23.35 21.15 -0.95
C ARG A 33 23.93 19.79 -0.56
N VAL A 34 23.08 18.81 -0.27
CA VAL A 34 23.51 17.46 0.15
C VAL A 34 24.16 16.72 -1.02
N ILE A 35 25.45 16.42 -0.96
CA ILE A 35 26.17 15.66 -2.00
C ILE A 35 26.35 14.17 -1.64
N ARG A 36 26.20 13.83 -0.36
CA ARG A 36 26.32 12.45 0.12
C ARG A 36 25.49 12.24 1.38
N GLU A 37 24.70 11.18 1.38
CA GLU A 37 24.05 10.64 2.57
C GLU A 37 24.86 9.43 3.07
N ARG A 38 25.14 9.43 4.37
CA ARG A 38 25.90 8.39 5.06
C ARG A 38 25.11 7.84 6.23
N HIS A 39 25.08 6.52 6.37
CA HIS A 39 24.52 5.86 7.54
C HIS A 39 25.68 5.36 8.41
N VAL A 40 25.66 5.75 9.67
CA VAL A 40 26.68 5.36 10.65
C VAL A 40 26.03 4.53 11.73
N ASP A 41 26.46 3.27 11.81
CA ASP A 41 26.06 2.36 12.87
C ASP A 41 26.66 2.86 14.20
N PRO A 42 25.85 3.25 15.20
CA PRO A 42 26.32 3.79 16.47
C PRO A 42 27.00 2.73 17.35
N VAL A 43 26.80 1.43 17.07
CA VAL A 43 27.41 0.32 17.79
C VAL A 43 28.74 -0.08 17.16
N SER A 44 28.76 -0.34 15.85
CA SER A 44 29.98 -0.80 15.17
C SER A 44 30.89 0.34 14.69
N GLY A 45 30.35 1.56 14.58
CA GLY A 45 31.03 2.70 13.95
C GLY A 45 31.16 2.56 12.43
N THR A 46 30.52 1.56 11.82
CA THR A 46 30.55 1.35 10.37
C THR A 46 29.85 2.52 9.69
N ASP A 47 30.54 3.15 8.75
CA ASP A 47 30.06 4.30 7.96
C ASP A 47 29.87 3.87 6.51
N THR A 48 28.62 3.74 6.08
CA THR A 48 28.24 3.36 4.72
C THR A 48 27.70 4.56 3.97
N THR A 49 28.01 4.65 2.67
CA THR A 49 27.37 5.65 1.81
C THR A 49 26.03 5.10 1.34
N ALA A 50 24.94 5.69 1.77
CA ALA A 50 23.59 5.30 1.36
C ALA A 50 23.22 5.90 -0.01
N ALA A 51 23.65 7.14 -0.27
CA ALA A 51 23.42 7.81 -1.55
C ALA A 51 24.45 8.91 -1.84
N ARG A 52 24.63 9.23 -3.13
CA ARG A 52 25.40 10.38 -3.62
C ARG A 52 24.57 11.19 -4.61
N TYR A 53 24.75 12.49 -4.56
CA TYR A 53 24.04 13.45 -5.41
C TYR A 53 25.03 14.39 -6.10
N THR A 54 24.71 14.78 -7.32
CA THR A 54 25.43 15.85 -8.02
C THR A 54 24.44 16.88 -8.54
N TYR A 55 24.90 18.12 -8.68
CA TYR A 55 24.07 19.25 -9.07
C TYR A 55 24.73 20.05 -10.18
N ASP A 56 23.91 20.76 -10.95
CA ASP A 56 24.40 21.80 -11.86
C ASP A 56 24.64 23.13 -11.12
N ASP A 57 25.16 24.11 -11.86
CA ASP A 57 25.43 25.46 -11.35
C ASP A 57 24.16 26.19 -10.86
N ALA A 58 22.98 25.75 -11.31
CA ALA A 58 21.68 26.30 -10.91
C ALA A 58 21.07 25.58 -9.69
N GLY A 59 21.76 24.61 -9.08
CA GLY A 59 21.23 23.86 -7.93
C GLY A 59 20.28 22.73 -8.27
N ARG A 60 20.17 22.36 -9.55
CA ARG A 60 19.28 21.29 -9.99
C ARG A 60 20.02 19.95 -9.97
N LEU A 61 19.35 18.89 -9.54
CA LEU A 61 19.92 17.56 -9.36
C LEU A 61 20.28 16.89 -10.70
N LEU A 62 21.55 16.61 -10.94
CA LEU A 62 22.03 15.94 -12.16
C LEU A 62 22.06 14.43 -12.03
N THR A 63 22.45 13.91 -10.86
CA THR A 63 22.55 12.46 -10.66
C THR A 63 22.17 12.07 -9.25
N THR A 64 21.52 10.92 -9.12
CA THR A 64 21.41 10.17 -7.86
C THR A 64 22.12 8.84 -8.03
N THR A 65 23.04 8.52 -7.13
CA THR A 65 23.70 7.20 -7.07
C THR A 65 23.40 6.56 -5.73
N ASP A 66 22.88 5.34 -5.72
CA ASP A 66 22.58 4.63 -4.47
C ASP A 66 23.82 3.94 -3.85
N GLY A 67 23.65 3.29 -2.69
CA GLY A 67 24.73 2.67 -1.96
C GLY A 67 25.42 1.50 -2.67
N VAL A 68 24.77 0.87 -3.65
CA VAL A 68 25.38 -0.18 -4.49
C VAL A 68 25.95 0.36 -5.81
N GLY A 69 25.91 1.68 -6.02
CA GLY A 69 26.53 2.35 -7.17
C GLY A 69 25.66 2.44 -8.42
N ARG A 70 24.35 2.21 -8.32
CA ARG A 70 23.41 2.41 -9.44
C ARG A 70 23.11 3.89 -9.59
N THR A 71 23.38 4.45 -10.76
CA THR A 71 23.21 5.88 -11.03
C THR A 71 22.03 6.15 -11.94
N THR A 72 21.12 7.02 -11.50
CA THR A 72 20.12 7.68 -12.35
C THR A 72 20.59 9.10 -12.66
N THR A 73 20.49 9.52 -13.92
CA THR A 73 20.86 10.87 -14.37
C THR A 73 19.65 11.63 -14.88
N MET A 74 19.57 12.93 -14.59
CA MET A 74 18.49 13.81 -15.02
C MET A 74 19.04 14.91 -15.93
N THR A 75 18.26 15.31 -16.93
CA THR A 75 18.51 16.51 -17.74
C THR A 75 17.35 17.47 -17.61
N TYR A 76 17.61 18.75 -17.87
CA TYR A 76 16.62 19.81 -17.72
C TYR A 76 16.37 20.56 -19.01
N ASP A 77 15.13 21.03 -19.19
CA ASP A 77 14.80 21.99 -20.25
C ASP A 77 15.23 23.42 -19.87
N ALA A 78 14.98 24.37 -20.78
CA ALA A 78 15.32 25.78 -20.58
C ALA A 78 14.58 26.44 -19.41
N LEU A 79 13.47 25.85 -18.94
CA LEU A 79 12.68 26.31 -17.79
C LEU A 79 13.07 25.59 -16.48
N GLY A 80 14.07 24.71 -16.52
CA GLY A 80 14.51 23.95 -15.34
C GLY A 80 13.57 22.83 -14.91
N ARG A 81 12.74 22.33 -15.82
CA ARG A 81 11.90 21.13 -15.63
C ARG A 81 12.65 19.90 -16.14
N ILE A 82 12.38 18.72 -15.57
CA ILE A 82 13.07 17.48 -15.93
C ILE A 82 12.69 17.11 -17.37
N ALA A 83 13.63 17.18 -18.30
CA ALA A 83 13.40 16.81 -19.70
C ALA A 83 13.57 15.31 -19.93
N THR A 84 14.62 14.71 -19.35
CA THR A 84 14.86 13.27 -19.45
C THR A 84 15.39 12.72 -18.14
N THR A 85 15.12 11.43 -17.92
CA THR A 85 15.78 10.62 -16.89
C THR A 85 16.38 9.40 -17.57
N ARG A 86 17.65 9.11 -17.28
CA ARG A 86 18.31 7.87 -17.69
C ARG A 86 18.62 7.05 -16.46
N ASP A 87 18.10 5.82 -16.42
CA ASP A 87 18.32 4.89 -15.34
C ASP A 87 19.68 4.19 -15.43
N ALA A 88 20.03 3.39 -14.41
CA ALA A 88 21.31 2.69 -14.32
C ALA A 88 21.45 1.53 -15.32
N ALA A 89 20.35 1.04 -15.90
CA ALA A 89 20.36 0.07 -17.00
C ALA A 89 20.49 0.76 -18.38
N GLY A 90 20.46 2.09 -18.43
CA GLY A 90 20.55 2.90 -19.64
C GLY A 90 19.21 3.18 -20.31
N GLY A 91 18.09 2.75 -19.72
CA GLY A 91 16.74 3.12 -20.16
C GLY A 91 16.52 4.62 -20.02
N VAL A 92 15.82 5.23 -20.99
CA VAL A 92 15.59 6.68 -21.02
C VAL A 92 14.10 6.95 -21.05
N ALA A 93 13.61 7.67 -20.06
CA ALA A 93 12.28 8.28 -20.11
C ALA A 93 12.40 9.77 -20.45
N SER A 94 11.47 10.27 -21.26
CA SER A 94 11.41 11.68 -21.66
C SER A 94 10.07 12.29 -21.28
N PHE A 95 10.11 13.55 -20.85
CA PHE A 95 8.95 14.29 -20.39
C PHE A 95 8.79 15.56 -21.22
N ALA A 96 7.57 15.79 -21.71
CA ALA A 96 7.20 17.06 -22.31
C ALA A 96 6.13 17.73 -21.45
N TYR A 97 6.16 19.06 -21.44
CA TYR A 97 5.29 19.87 -20.63
C TYR A 97 4.50 20.84 -21.50
N ASP A 98 3.31 21.20 -21.03
CA ASP A 98 2.55 22.27 -21.62
C ASP A 98 3.06 23.67 -21.19
N ILE A 99 2.35 24.70 -21.63
CA ILE A 99 2.65 26.10 -21.32
C ILE A 99 2.46 26.47 -19.84
N ALA A 100 1.80 25.61 -19.05
CA ALA A 100 1.51 25.81 -17.64
C ALA A 100 2.42 24.96 -16.73
N ASP A 101 3.50 24.39 -17.29
CA ASP A 101 4.46 23.51 -16.62
C ASP A 101 3.90 22.15 -16.15
N ARG A 102 2.78 21.71 -16.72
CA ARG A 102 2.20 20.38 -16.43
C ARG A 102 2.74 19.35 -17.41
N ILE A 103 2.94 18.11 -16.95
CA ILE A 103 3.36 17.00 -17.82
C ILE A 103 2.28 16.74 -18.87
N ALA A 104 2.58 17.03 -20.13
CA ALA A 104 1.71 16.77 -21.28
C ALA A 104 2.02 15.44 -21.97
N MET A 105 3.23 14.91 -21.79
CA MET A 105 3.65 13.66 -22.42
C MET A 105 4.76 12.98 -21.63
N VAL A 106 4.67 11.66 -21.53
CA VAL A 106 5.72 10.76 -21.04
C VAL A 106 6.03 9.76 -22.14
N ILE A 107 7.30 9.67 -22.52
CA ILE A 107 7.84 8.58 -23.35
C ILE A 107 8.62 7.68 -22.42
N ASP A 108 8.22 6.42 -22.31
CA ASP A 108 8.89 5.45 -21.43
C ASP A 108 10.16 4.85 -22.07
N PRO A 109 10.97 4.09 -21.32
CA PRO A 109 12.17 3.44 -21.85
C PRO A 109 11.97 2.46 -23.01
N ARG A 110 10.74 1.94 -23.21
CA ARG A 110 10.38 1.12 -24.40
C ARG A 110 9.93 1.96 -25.58
N GLY A 111 9.78 3.28 -25.41
CA GLY A 111 9.32 4.21 -26.42
C GLY A 111 7.79 4.32 -26.50
N LEU A 112 7.04 3.74 -25.56
CA LEU A 112 5.59 3.92 -25.54
C LEU A 112 5.25 5.31 -25.01
N VAL A 113 4.20 5.90 -25.56
CA VAL A 113 3.82 7.29 -25.31
C VAL A 113 2.53 7.34 -24.52
N THR A 114 2.59 7.96 -23.33
CA THR A 114 1.40 8.38 -22.58
C THR A 114 1.27 9.89 -22.68
N SER A 115 0.11 10.39 -23.14
CA SER A 115 -0.14 11.82 -23.33
C SER A 115 -1.29 12.32 -22.48
N TYR A 116 -1.21 13.57 -22.03
CA TYR A 116 -2.19 14.26 -21.20
C TYR A 116 -2.54 15.61 -21.85
N ASP A 117 -3.82 15.90 -21.94
CA ASP A 117 -4.37 17.15 -22.45
C ASP A 117 -5.28 17.75 -21.38
N TYR A 118 -5.03 19.02 -21.08
CA TYR A 118 -5.65 19.74 -19.98
C TYR A 118 -6.41 20.96 -20.50
N ASP A 119 -7.44 21.36 -19.76
CA ASP A 119 -8.08 22.65 -20.00
C ASP A 119 -7.26 23.84 -19.46
N GLY A 120 -7.79 25.05 -19.68
CA GLY A 120 -7.21 26.29 -19.19
C GLY A 120 -7.28 26.48 -17.67
N TYR A 121 -8.00 25.61 -16.95
CA TYR A 121 -8.17 25.68 -15.50
C TYR A 121 -7.29 24.70 -14.72
N GLY A 122 -6.60 23.76 -15.39
CA GLY A 122 -5.83 22.74 -14.67
C GLY A 122 -6.26 21.32 -14.96
N GLN A 123 -7.49 21.12 -15.43
CA GLN A 123 -8.20 19.85 -15.32
C GLN A 123 -7.87 18.95 -16.51
N LEU A 124 -7.67 17.64 -16.25
CA LEU A 124 -7.33 16.67 -17.28
C LEU A 124 -8.53 16.38 -18.19
N ARG A 125 -8.56 16.92 -19.41
CA ARG A 125 -9.65 16.66 -20.38
C ARG A 125 -9.51 15.34 -21.11
N LYS A 126 -8.29 14.90 -21.37
CA LYS A 126 -8.03 13.68 -22.12
C LYS A 126 -6.68 13.12 -21.71
N HIS A 127 -6.61 11.81 -21.59
CA HIS A 127 -5.33 11.11 -21.66
C HIS A 127 -5.38 9.96 -22.66
N SER A 128 -4.23 9.60 -23.19
CA SER A 128 -4.06 8.44 -24.08
C SER A 128 -2.90 7.61 -23.56
N SER A 129 -3.15 6.35 -23.26
CA SER A 129 -2.18 5.37 -22.77
C SER A 129 -2.06 4.21 -23.77
N PRO A 130 -0.86 3.62 -23.95
CA PRO A 130 -0.71 2.39 -24.72
C PRO A 130 -1.47 1.21 -24.09
N ASP A 131 -1.69 1.24 -22.77
CA ASP A 131 -2.27 0.12 -22.01
C ASP A 131 -3.80 0.19 -21.91
N THR A 132 -4.39 1.38 -21.96
CA THR A 132 -5.85 1.59 -21.78
C THR A 132 -6.52 2.37 -22.92
N GLY A 133 -5.74 2.84 -23.89
CA GLY A 133 -6.21 3.67 -24.99
C GLY A 133 -6.58 5.08 -24.55
N THR A 134 -7.56 5.70 -25.22
CA THR A 134 -7.96 7.09 -24.95
C THR A 134 -9.12 7.19 -23.97
N THR A 135 -8.94 7.98 -22.92
CA THR A 135 -10.00 8.39 -22.00
C THR A 135 -10.20 9.90 -22.06
N ARG A 136 -11.44 10.35 -21.99
CA ARG A 136 -11.84 11.77 -22.02
C ARG A 136 -12.67 12.09 -20.79
N HIS A 137 -12.50 13.29 -20.28
CA HIS A 137 -13.25 13.79 -19.13
C HIS A 137 -13.93 15.12 -19.49
N GLU A 138 -15.10 15.32 -18.89
CA GLU A 138 -15.86 16.56 -18.94
C GLU A 138 -16.08 17.06 -17.51
N TYR A 139 -16.20 18.37 -17.34
CA TYR A 139 -16.26 19.02 -16.03
C TYR A 139 -17.32 20.12 -16.01
N THR A 140 -17.81 20.42 -14.80
CA THR A 140 -18.62 21.60 -14.52
C THR A 140 -17.76 22.87 -14.55
N ALA A 141 -18.41 24.04 -14.55
CA ALA A 141 -17.72 25.32 -14.38
C ALA A 141 -16.97 25.45 -13.04
N ALA A 142 -17.31 24.64 -12.04
CA ALA A 142 -16.66 24.60 -10.73
C ALA A 142 -15.46 23.63 -10.67
N GLY A 143 -15.13 22.94 -11.77
CA GLY A 143 -14.02 21.99 -11.81
C GLY A 143 -14.37 20.55 -11.39
N LEU A 144 -15.64 20.29 -11.07
CA LEU A 144 -16.11 18.95 -10.71
C LEU A 144 -16.34 18.10 -11.96
N ARG A 145 -15.78 16.89 -12.02
CA ARG A 145 -15.92 15.98 -13.15
C ARG A 145 -17.38 15.59 -13.34
N THR A 146 -17.93 15.71 -14.53
CA THR A 146 -19.31 15.30 -14.85
C THR A 146 -19.37 14.02 -15.66
N ARG A 147 -18.33 13.74 -16.43
CA ARG A 147 -18.33 12.60 -17.35
C ARG A 147 -16.93 12.06 -17.58
N THR A 148 -16.85 10.75 -17.80
CA THR A 148 -15.68 10.05 -18.32
C THR A 148 -16.11 9.13 -19.44
N THR A 149 -15.52 9.31 -20.62
CA THR A 149 -15.71 8.43 -21.78
C THR A 149 -14.40 7.67 -22.01
N ARG A 150 -14.45 6.34 -21.94
CA ARG A 150 -13.27 5.49 -22.06
C ARG A 150 -13.05 5.02 -23.50
N ASN A 151 -11.96 4.29 -23.71
CA ASN A 151 -11.50 3.86 -25.04
C ASN A 151 -12.45 2.90 -25.75
N ASP A 152 -13.20 2.10 -24.99
CA ASP A 152 -14.23 1.19 -25.50
C ASP A 152 -15.56 1.90 -25.81
N GLY A 153 -15.63 3.22 -25.60
CA GLY A 153 -16.84 4.03 -25.75
C GLY A 153 -17.75 4.01 -24.52
N SER A 154 -17.43 3.24 -23.47
CA SER A 154 -18.19 3.23 -22.22
C SER A 154 -18.12 4.60 -21.55
N VAL A 155 -19.24 4.97 -20.91
CA VAL A 155 -19.40 6.25 -20.23
C VAL A 155 -19.68 6.03 -18.75
N VAL A 156 -19.02 6.82 -17.92
CA VAL A 156 -19.41 7.03 -16.52
C VAL A 156 -19.72 8.51 -16.30
N GLU A 157 -20.93 8.80 -15.88
CA GLU A 157 -21.41 10.12 -15.48
C GLU A 157 -21.27 10.28 -13.97
N TYR A 158 -21.02 11.51 -13.52
CA TYR A 158 -20.82 11.83 -12.11
C TYR A 158 -21.71 12.99 -11.70
N ALA A 159 -22.28 12.88 -10.50
CA ALA A 159 -23.00 13.97 -9.85
C ALA A 159 -22.32 14.33 -8.53
N HIS A 160 -22.46 15.60 -8.15
CA HIS A 160 -21.87 16.17 -6.95
C HIS A 160 -22.90 17.00 -6.20
N ASP A 161 -22.73 17.15 -4.90
CA ASP A 161 -23.50 18.12 -4.11
C ASP A 161 -22.91 19.54 -4.20
N SER A 162 -23.55 20.50 -3.53
CA SER A 162 -23.10 21.90 -3.52
C SER A 162 -21.76 22.13 -2.80
N LEU A 163 -21.23 21.13 -2.10
CA LEU A 163 -19.93 21.16 -1.44
C LEU A 163 -18.85 20.45 -2.27
N GLY A 164 -19.16 20.03 -3.50
CA GLY A 164 -18.22 19.36 -4.39
C GLY A 164 -18.01 17.88 -4.10
N ARG A 165 -18.77 17.27 -3.18
CA ARG A 165 -18.63 15.86 -2.86
C ARG A 165 -19.42 15.02 -3.86
N MET A 166 -18.82 13.94 -4.35
CA MET A 166 -19.47 13.02 -5.29
C MET A 166 -20.70 12.36 -4.64
N THR A 167 -21.84 12.45 -5.29
CA THR A 167 -23.11 11.83 -4.88
C THR A 167 -23.54 10.69 -5.79
N GLN A 168 -22.98 10.62 -7.01
CA GLN A 168 -23.23 9.53 -7.93
C GLN A 168 -22.04 9.31 -8.87
N ALA A 169 -21.75 8.04 -9.17
CA ALA A 169 -21.04 7.62 -10.38
C ALA A 169 -21.92 6.58 -11.12
N LYS A 170 -22.26 6.84 -12.38
CA LYS A 170 -23.31 6.12 -13.11
C LYS A 170 -22.83 5.68 -14.48
N SER A 171 -23.10 4.43 -14.82
CA SER A 171 -22.98 3.86 -16.16
C SER A 171 -24.37 3.48 -16.68
N ASP A 172 -24.45 2.95 -17.91
CA ASP A 172 -25.71 2.49 -18.50
C ASP A 172 -26.40 1.39 -17.69
N THR A 173 -25.62 0.53 -17.02
CA THR A 173 -26.12 -0.66 -16.33
C THR A 173 -26.02 -0.60 -14.80
N SER A 174 -25.23 0.32 -14.27
CA SER A 174 -24.90 0.35 -12.84
C SER A 174 -24.66 1.77 -12.29
N GLU A 175 -25.13 2.02 -11.07
CA GLU A 175 -24.94 3.29 -10.35
C GLU A 175 -24.30 3.03 -8.98
N ARG A 176 -23.34 3.89 -8.62
CA ARG A 176 -22.75 4.02 -7.29
C ARG A 176 -23.27 5.31 -6.70
N ASN A 177 -24.16 5.24 -5.71
CA ASN A 177 -24.76 6.43 -5.11
C ASN A 177 -24.19 6.65 -3.71
N PHE A 178 -23.86 7.90 -3.38
CA PHE A 178 -23.24 8.28 -2.12
C PHE A 178 -24.09 9.35 -1.43
N VAL A 179 -24.48 9.09 -0.19
CA VAL A 179 -25.30 9.98 0.62
C VAL A 179 -24.45 10.49 1.79
N HIS A 180 -24.34 11.80 1.89
CA HIS A 180 -23.58 12.50 2.92
C HIS A 180 -24.53 13.21 3.90
N ASP A 181 -24.07 13.46 5.13
CA ASP A 181 -24.71 14.38 6.10
C ASP A 181 -26.10 13.99 6.64
N THR A 182 -26.68 12.88 6.19
CA THR A 182 -28.05 12.45 6.53
C THR A 182 -28.14 11.64 7.82
N CYS A 183 -27.07 10.96 8.19
CA CYS A 183 -26.96 10.17 9.42
C CYS A 183 -26.59 11.04 10.63
N GLN A 184 -26.94 10.55 11.82
CA GLN A 184 -26.62 11.21 13.07
C GLN A 184 -25.10 11.40 13.22
N ASN A 185 -24.67 12.61 13.58
CA ASN A 185 -23.27 13.05 13.66
C ASN A 185 -22.46 12.91 12.35
N GLY A 186 -23.13 12.64 11.22
CA GLY A 186 -22.48 12.42 9.92
C GLY A 186 -22.23 13.69 9.11
N LYS A 187 -22.31 14.90 9.70
CA LYS A 187 -22.03 16.14 8.97
C LYS A 187 -20.58 16.15 8.47
N GLY A 188 -20.41 16.44 7.19
CA GLY A 188 -19.16 16.34 6.46
C GLY A 188 -18.77 14.93 6.04
N ARG A 189 -19.59 13.89 6.31
CA ARG A 189 -19.17 12.48 6.21
C ARG A 189 -20.12 11.65 5.35
N LEU A 190 -19.60 10.56 4.80
CA LEU A 190 -20.37 9.56 4.05
C LEU A 190 -21.26 8.77 5.02
N CYS A 191 -22.57 8.82 4.83
CA CYS A 191 -23.54 8.10 5.64
C CYS A 191 -23.99 6.80 4.98
N GLU A 192 -24.13 6.81 3.66
CA GLU A 192 -24.59 5.65 2.90
C GLU A 192 -23.92 5.57 1.53
N ALA A 193 -23.60 4.36 1.08
CA ALA A 193 -23.18 4.09 -0.29
C ALA A 193 -23.99 2.92 -0.88
N GLN A 194 -24.67 3.13 -2.00
CA GLN A 194 -25.55 2.16 -2.63
C GLN A 194 -25.03 1.74 -4.01
N LEU A 195 -24.99 0.42 -4.24
CA LEU A 195 -24.89 -0.13 -5.57
C LEU A 195 -26.30 -0.31 -6.11
N ARG A 196 -26.59 0.27 -7.27
CA ARG A 196 -27.79 -0.02 -8.04
C ARG A 196 -27.44 -0.65 -9.37
N GLU A 197 -28.25 -1.61 -9.80
CA GLU A 197 -28.14 -2.24 -11.10
C GLU A 197 -29.55 -2.29 -11.71
N ASN A 198 -29.67 -1.79 -12.94
CA ASN A 198 -30.96 -1.68 -13.63
C ASN A 198 -32.06 -0.99 -12.78
N GLY A 199 -31.67 0.02 -11.98
CA GLY A 199 -32.55 0.79 -11.11
C GLY A 199 -32.84 0.17 -9.73
N ALA A 200 -32.52 -1.11 -9.50
CA ALA A 200 -32.72 -1.79 -8.22
C ALA A 200 -31.49 -1.64 -7.32
N ILE A 201 -31.70 -1.45 -6.01
CA ILE A 201 -30.61 -1.48 -5.02
C ILE A 201 -30.16 -2.92 -4.83
N VAL A 202 -28.87 -3.19 -5.07
CA VAL A 202 -28.25 -4.51 -4.89
C VAL A 202 -27.56 -4.59 -3.53
N THR A 203 -26.77 -3.57 -3.19
CA THR A 203 -26.03 -3.50 -1.92
C THR A 203 -26.09 -2.10 -1.33
N THR A 204 -26.06 -2.00 0.00
CA THR A 204 -25.96 -0.74 0.74
C THR A 204 -24.88 -0.86 1.81
N VAL A 205 -23.98 0.10 1.88
CA VAL A 205 -23.06 0.31 3.00
C VAL A 205 -23.57 1.50 3.81
N THR A 206 -23.74 1.34 5.10
CA THR A 206 -24.17 2.41 6.02
C THR A 206 -23.13 2.66 7.09
N HIS A 207 -22.95 3.93 7.47
CA HIS A 207 -22.01 4.36 8.50
C HIS A 207 -22.71 5.14 9.61
N ALA A 208 -22.21 5.01 10.83
CA ALA A 208 -22.60 5.85 11.97
C ALA A 208 -21.36 6.42 12.67
N TYR A 209 -21.54 7.58 13.32
CA TYR A 209 -20.44 8.35 13.88
C TYR A 209 -20.70 8.81 15.32
N THR A 210 -19.63 9.00 16.10
CA THR A 210 -19.67 9.75 17.35
C THR A 210 -19.88 11.24 17.08
N PRO A 211 -20.25 12.07 18.09
CA PRO A 211 -20.29 13.52 17.95
C PRO A 211 -18.95 14.16 17.53
N GLN A 212 -17.81 13.51 17.85
CA GLN A 212 -16.47 13.92 17.40
C GLN A 212 -16.17 13.48 15.95
N GLY A 213 -17.05 12.69 15.34
CA GLY A 213 -16.94 12.21 13.98
C GLY A 213 -16.17 10.89 13.80
N TRP A 214 -15.87 10.17 14.88
CA TRP A 214 -15.24 8.85 14.76
C TRP A 214 -16.27 7.81 14.31
N LEU A 215 -15.87 6.88 13.45
CA LEU A 215 -16.74 5.83 12.95
C LEU A 215 -17.12 4.87 14.08
N THR A 216 -18.41 4.73 14.41
CA THR A 216 -18.90 3.80 15.45
C THR A 216 -19.49 2.53 14.87
N MET A 217 -19.92 2.56 13.61
CA MET A 217 -20.51 1.40 12.96
C MET A 217 -20.37 1.51 11.46
N ARG A 218 -20.08 0.38 10.84
CA ARG A 218 -20.26 0.13 9.42
C ARG A 218 -21.15 -1.10 9.25
N ARG A 219 -22.18 -1.01 8.41
CA ARG A 219 -23.04 -2.14 8.06
C ARG A 219 -23.18 -2.27 6.56
N ASP A 220 -22.85 -3.46 6.05
CA ASP A 220 -22.98 -3.85 4.65
C ASP A 220 -24.19 -4.78 4.53
N SER A 221 -25.16 -4.41 3.70
CA SER A 221 -26.39 -5.16 3.48
C SER A 221 -26.75 -5.28 2.00
N GLY A 222 -27.55 -6.28 1.63
CA GLY A 222 -27.97 -6.49 0.24
C GLY A 222 -28.27 -7.94 -0.08
N VAL A 223 -28.62 -8.21 -1.33
CA VAL A 223 -28.71 -9.57 -1.86
C VAL A 223 -28.10 -9.57 -3.26
N ASP A 224 -27.17 -10.49 -3.54
CA ASP A 224 -26.62 -10.61 -4.89
C ASP A 224 -27.46 -11.51 -5.82
N ASP A 225 -27.07 -11.54 -7.09
CA ASP A 225 -27.67 -12.36 -8.14
C ASP A 225 -27.61 -13.87 -7.84
N ALA A 226 -26.72 -14.31 -6.94
CA ALA A 226 -26.62 -15.69 -6.48
C ALA A 226 -27.49 -15.98 -5.25
N GLY A 227 -28.27 -15.00 -4.77
CA GLY A 227 -29.14 -15.09 -3.60
C GLY A 227 -28.40 -15.07 -2.27
N ILE A 228 -27.15 -14.60 -2.22
CA ILE A 228 -26.43 -14.39 -0.96
C ILE A 228 -27.00 -13.14 -0.31
N ALA A 229 -27.63 -13.29 0.86
CA ALA A 229 -28.03 -12.17 1.68
C ALA A 229 -26.84 -11.68 2.50
N TYR A 230 -26.53 -10.40 2.34
CA TYR A 230 -25.56 -9.65 3.11
C TYR A 230 -26.31 -8.91 4.20
N ASP A 231 -25.94 -9.14 5.45
CA ASP A 231 -26.26 -8.26 6.56
C ASP A 231 -25.17 -8.42 7.60
N SER A 232 -24.19 -7.52 7.59
CA SER A 232 -23.00 -7.64 8.42
C SER A 232 -22.60 -6.30 8.95
N THR A 233 -22.48 -6.24 10.28
CA THR A 233 -22.16 -5.02 11.01
C THR A 233 -20.84 -5.20 11.73
N ILE A 234 -19.93 -4.25 11.52
CA ILE A 234 -18.76 -4.02 12.37
C ILE A 234 -19.07 -2.78 13.20
N ALA A 235 -18.93 -2.88 14.52
CA ALA A 235 -19.05 -1.74 15.43
C ALA A 235 -17.72 -1.44 16.10
N TYR A 236 -17.47 -0.16 16.38
CA TYR A 236 -16.23 0.34 16.98
C TYR A 236 -16.55 1.06 18.29
N ALA A 237 -15.73 0.80 19.30
CA ALA A 237 -15.65 1.60 20.51
C ALA A 237 -14.36 2.42 20.48
N GLN A 238 -14.42 3.67 20.94
CA GLN A 238 -13.26 4.53 21.12
C GLN A 238 -13.14 5.03 22.56
N ASP A 239 -11.94 5.42 22.96
CA ASP A 239 -11.73 6.24 24.15
C ASP A 239 -11.91 7.75 23.89
N GLY A 240 -11.70 8.56 24.92
CA GLY A 240 -11.81 10.03 24.82
C GLY A 240 -10.80 10.70 23.89
N MET A 241 -9.77 9.99 23.41
CA MET A 241 -8.79 10.46 22.42
C MET A 241 -9.08 9.94 21.00
N GLY A 242 -10.16 9.19 20.81
CA GLY A 242 -10.55 8.65 19.51
C GLY A 242 -9.83 7.37 19.10
N ARG A 243 -9.03 6.80 20.01
CA ARG A 243 -8.33 5.54 19.74
C ARG A 243 -9.33 4.40 19.84
N VAL A 244 -9.31 3.48 18.88
CA VAL A 244 -10.18 2.30 18.89
C VAL A 244 -9.81 1.42 20.08
N THR A 245 -10.76 1.21 20.99
CA THR A 245 -10.65 0.34 22.17
C THR A 245 -11.42 -0.96 22.00
N GLY A 246 -12.32 -1.06 21.03
CA GLY A 246 -13.09 -2.26 20.78
C GLY A 246 -13.61 -2.36 19.35
N ILE A 247 -13.73 -3.58 18.85
CA ILE A 247 -14.38 -3.93 17.57
C ILE A 247 -15.34 -5.08 17.84
N ALA A 248 -16.60 -4.95 17.43
CA ALA A 248 -17.58 -6.04 17.45
C ALA A 248 -17.81 -6.57 16.03
N TYR A 249 -17.75 -7.89 15.88
CA TYR A 249 -17.88 -8.61 14.61
C TYR A 249 -19.32 -9.11 14.39
N PRO A 250 -19.72 -9.40 13.15
CA PRO A 250 -21.09 -9.80 12.83
C PRO A 250 -21.60 -11.05 13.56
N ASN A 251 -20.70 -11.95 13.96
CA ASN A 251 -21.03 -13.19 14.65
C ASN A 251 -21.03 -13.06 16.20
N GLY A 252 -20.89 -11.85 16.73
CA GLY A 252 -20.85 -11.59 18.17
C GLY A 252 -19.48 -11.71 18.82
N VAL A 253 -18.42 -12.05 18.07
CA VAL A 253 -17.04 -11.94 18.56
C VAL A 253 -16.71 -10.46 18.81
N GLY A 254 -16.11 -10.15 19.95
CA GLY A 254 -15.57 -8.82 20.24
C GLY A 254 -14.05 -8.86 20.32
N VAL A 255 -13.36 -7.81 19.85
CA VAL A 255 -11.92 -7.62 20.02
C VAL A 255 -11.69 -6.34 20.81
N GLY A 256 -10.91 -6.39 21.88
CA GLY A 256 -10.56 -5.23 22.71
C GLY A 256 -9.11 -4.81 22.51
N TYR A 257 -8.85 -3.51 22.58
CA TYR A 257 -7.52 -2.90 22.51
C TYR A 257 -7.28 -2.07 23.78
N GLY A 258 -6.31 -2.51 24.58
CA GLY A 258 -5.94 -1.85 25.84
C GLY A 258 -4.67 -1.02 25.67
N PHE A 259 -4.68 0.20 26.20
CA PHE A 259 -3.56 1.14 26.10
C PHE A 259 -2.93 1.41 27.47
N THR A 260 -1.62 1.64 27.50
CA THR A 260 -0.86 2.08 28.68
C THR A 260 0.07 3.21 28.26
N SER A 261 0.04 4.33 28.98
CA SER A 261 0.82 5.54 28.67
C SER A 261 0.73 5.96 27.20
N GLY A 262 -0.49 5.99 26.64
CA GLY A 262 -0.71 6.41 25.26
C GLY A 262 -0.49 5.32 24.19
N ARG A 263 0.19 4.21 24.51
CA ARG A 263 0.57 3.16 23.55
C ARG A 263 -0.24 1.88 23.72
N LEU A 264 -0.47 1.16 22.62
CA LEU A 264 -1.16 -0.13 22.65
C LEU A 264 -0.37 -1.12 23.52
N HIS A 265 -1.04 -1.85 24.41
CA HIS A 265 -0.39 -2.73 25.37
C HIS A 265 -0.95 -4.14 25.35
N THR A 266 -2.26 -4.29 25.13
CA THR A 266 -2.96 -5.57 25.11
C THR A 266 -4.01 -5.63 24.01
N ILE A 267 -4.24 -6.84 23.49
CA ILE A 267 -5.35 -7.17 22.60
C ILE A 267 -6.09 -8.36 23.22
N THR A 268 -7.42 -8.27 23.30
CA THR A 268 -8.29 -9.34 23.82
C THR A 268 -9.33 -9.73 22.78
N ALA A 269 -9.88 -10.94 22.90
CA ALA A 269 -11.01 -11.41 22.12
C ALA A 269 -12.07 -12.00 23.05
N THR A 270 -13.29 -11.50 22.98
CA THR A 270 -14.48 -12.05 23.64
C THR A 270 -15.17 -13.00 22.66
N ILE A 271 -15.12 -14.29 22.98
CA ILE A 271 -15.67 -15.38 22.15
C ILE A 271 -16.59 -16.20 23.04
N ASP A 272 -17.84 -16.40 22.62
CA ASP A 272 -18.89 -17.06 23.41
C ASP A 272 -19.07 -16.42 24.80
N GLY A 273 -18.99 -15.08 24.86
CA GLY A 273 -19.11 -14.32 26.11
C GLY A 273 -17.87 -14.37 27.02
N VAL A 274 -16.83 -15.14 26.66
CA VAL A 274 -15.59 -15.26 27.45
C VAL A 274 -14.47 -14.44 26.82
N THR A 275 -13.97 -13.46 27.57
CA THR A 275 -12.80 -12.67 27.16
C THR A 275 -11.50 -13.44 27.38
N ARG A 276 -10.73 -13.59 26.30
CA ARG A 276 -9.42 -14.24 26.26
C ARG A 276 -8.38 -13.20 25.82
N THR A 277 -7.16 -13.27 26.34
CA THR A 277 -6.05 -12.49 25.79
C THR A 277 -5.71 -13.04 24.40
N VAL A 278 -5.38 -12.15 23.46
CA VAL A 278 -4.79 -12.49 22.15
C VAL A 278 -3.29 -12.20 22.20
N ALA A 279 -2.94 -10.97 22.60
CA ALA A 279 -1.58 -10.51 22.79
C ALA A 279 -1.49 -9.60 24.02
N ASN A 280 -0.37 -9.63 24.74
CA ASN A 280 -0.07 -8.73 25.84
C ASN A 280 1.41 -8.31 25.81
N SER A 281 1.79 -7.42 26.74
CA SER A 281 3.16 -6.91 26.84
C SER A 281 3.68 -6.35 25.51
N ILE A 282 2.79 -5.72 24.74
CA ILE A 282 3.15 -5.09 23.46
C ILE A 282 4.12 -3.93 23.77
N ALA A 283 5.36 -4.08 23.33
CA ALA A 283 6.42 -3.10 23.51
C ALA A 283 6.83 -2.52 22.16
N HIS A 284 7.30 -1.27 22.19
CA HIS A 284 7.59 -0.46 21.02
C HIS A 284 9.04 0.00 21.07
N GLN A 285 9.61 0.30 19.91
CA GLN A 285 10.87 1.05 19.84
C GLN A 285 10.69 2.46 20.46
N PRO A 286 11.76 3.09 20.95
CA PRO A 286 11.77 4.52 21.28
C PRO A 286 11.25 5.31 20.07
N PHE A 287 10.12 6.02 20.23
CA PHE A 287 9.42 6.76 19.16
C PHE A 287 9.06 5.96 17.89
N GLY A 288 9.15 4.62 17.92
CA GLY A 288 8.99 3.78 16.73
C GLY A 288 7.88 2.73 16.83
N THR A 289 7.92 1.78 15.90
CA THR A 289 6.90 0.73 15.72
C THR A 289 6.92 -0.29 16.86
N VAL A 290 5.96 -1.23 16.83
CA VAL A 290 5.96 -2.38 17.74
C VAL A 290 7.24 -3.20 17.51
N ALA A 291 7.92 -3.56 18.60
CA ALA A 291 9.16 -4.33 18.59
C ALA A 291 8.98 -5.77 19.09
N GLN A 292 8.04 -5.99 20.02
CA GLN A 292 7.75 -7.32 20.56
C GLN A 292 6.39 -7.37 21.24
N TRP A 293 5.85 -8.57 21.39
CA TRP A 293 4.70 -8.88 22.24
C TRP A 293 4.69 -10.35 22.61
N THR A 294 3.81 -10.72 23.53
CA THR A 294 3.59 -12.12 23.90
C THR A 294 2.19 -12.53 23.49
N TYR A 295 2.09 -13.58 22.67
CA TYR A 295 0.82 -14.21 22.35
C TYR A 295 0.27 -14.92 23.57
N ALA A 296 -1.05 -15.09 23.65
CA ALA A 296 -1.67 -15.75 24.79
C ALA A 296 -1.32 -17.24 24.94
N ASN A 297 -0.84 -17.92 23.89
CA ASN A 297 -0.24 -19.25 24.03
C ASN A 297 1.18 -19.23 24.62
N GLY A 298 1.73 -18.05 24.95
CA GLY A 298 3.04 -17.86 25.59
C GLY A 298 4.23 -17.73 24.64
N LEU A 299 4.01 -17.79 23.32
CA LEU A 299 5.05 -17.46 22.34
C LEU A 299 5.37 -15.97 22.38
N ASN A 300 6.65 -15.62 22.39
CA ASN A 300 7.09 -14.23 22.29
C ASN A 300 7.39 -13.92 20.83
N ARG A 301 6.70 -12.93 20.27
CA ARG A 301 7.06 -12.31 19.00
C ARG A 301 8.17 -11.29 19.23
N ARG A 302 9.20 -11.30 18.39
CA ARG A 302 10.26 -10.29 18.40
C ARG A 302 10.62 -9.84 17.00
N TYR A 303 10.81 -8.53 16.87
CA TYR A 303 11.41 -7.86 15.74
C TYR A 303 12.78 -7.32 16.14
N ASN A 304 13.79 -7.71 15.36
CA ASN A 304 15.16 -7.23 15.52
C ASN A 304 15.43 -6.21 14.41
N PHE A 305 16.10 -5.13 14.79
CA PHE A 305 16.46 -4.06 13.86
C PHE A 305 17.96 -3.84 13.92
N ASP A 306 18.58 -3.49 12.79
CA ASP A 306 19.92 -2.92 12.80
C ASP A 306 19.90 -1.43 13.15
N ALA A 307 21.08 -0.84 13.19
CA ALA A 307 21.29 0.58 13.40
C ALA A 307 20.67 1.48 12.32
N ASP A 308 20.38 0.95 11.14
CA ASP A 308 19.73 1.69 10.05
C ASP A 308 18.20 1.68 10.21
N GLY A 309 17.69 0.96 11.22
CA GLY A 309 16.26 0.77 11.48
C GLY A 309 15.63 -0.29 10.58
N ARG A 310 16.43 -1.07 9.86
CA ARG A 310 15.95 -2.14 8.99
C ARG A 310 15.64 -3.37 9.80
N LEU A 311 14.56 -4.05 9.46
CA LEU A 311 14.15 -5.29 10.13
C LEU A 311 15.10 -6.44 9.76
N THR A 312 16.04 -6.77 10.64
CA THR A 312 17.02 -7.85 10.44
C THR A 312 16.51 -9.21 10.87
N GLY A 313 15.42 -9.27 11.64
CA GLY A 313 14.83 -10.56 11.95
C GLY A 313 13.46 -10.51 12.59
N VAL A 314 12.74 -11.60 12.38
CA VAL A 314 11.40 -11.87 12.91
C VAL A 314 11.43 -13.24 13.57
N SER A 315 10.91 -13.35 14.79
CA SER A 315 10.80 -14.65 15.46
C SER A 315 9.56 -14.77 16.32
N ALA A 316 9.09 -16.00 16.49
CA ALA A 316 8.04 -16.38 17.43
C ALA A 316 8.45 -17.66 18.15
N GLY A 317 8.70 -17.56 19.46
CA GLY A 317 9.22 -18.67 20.26
C GLY A 317 9.13 -18.50 21.77
N GLN A 318 9.36 -19.59 22.50
CA GLN A 318 9.48 -19.62 23.96
C GLN A 318 10.46 -20.74 24.37
N GLY A 319 11.57 -20.38 25.02
CA GLY A 319 12.59 -21.36 25.39
C GLY A 319 13.13 -22.10 24.16
N ALA A 320 13.07 -23.44 24.18
CA ALA A 320 13.48 -24.28 23.06
C ALA A 320 12.39 -24.43 21.97
N THR A 321 11.14 -24.01 22.23
CA THR A 321 10.05 -24.07 21.24
C THR A 321 10.13 -22.85 20.32
N LEU A 322 10.30 -23.09 19.03
CA LEU A 322 10.38 -22.04 18.00
C LEU A 322 9.41 -22.38 16.87
N VAL A 323 8.44 -21.51 16.61
CA VAL A 323 7.47 -21.70 15.51
C VAL A 323 7.85 -20.88 14.28
N GLN A 324 8.60 -19.80 14.45
CA GLN A 324 9.16 -19.02 13.34
C GLN A 324 10.48 -18.38 13.75
N SER A 325 11.43 -18.36 12.81
CA SER A 325 12.66 -17.57 12.89
C SER A 325 13.11 -17.26 11.47
N LEU A 326 13.09 -15.97 11.13
CA LEU A 326 13.50 -15.42 9.85
C LEU A 326 14.57 -14.36 10.13
N THR A 327 15.69 -14.43 9.43
CA THR A 327 16.78 -13.43 9.51
C THR A 327 17.10 -12.92 8.12
N TYR A 328 17.24 -11.60 8.00
CA TYR A 328 17.41 -10.90 6.74
C TYR A 328 18.80 -10.28 6.65
N GLY A 329 19.47 -10.50 5.52
CA GLY A 329 20.68 -9.78 5.14
C GLY A 329 20.36 -8.68 4.13
N PHE A 330 21.11 -7.59 4.14
CA PHE A 330 20.91 -6.43 3.27
C PHE A 330 22.18 -6.05 2.52
N ASN A 331 22.02 -5.40 1.36
CA ASN A 331 23.09 -4.63 0.72
C ASN A 331 23.00 -3.13 1.09
N ASP A 332 23.89 -2.33 0.54
CA ASP A 332 23.97 -0.88 0.80
C ASP A 332 22.83 -0.07 0.13
N ALA A 333 21.94 -0.71 -0.63
CA ALA A 333 20.71 -0.11 -1.17
C ALA A 333 19.45 -0.57 -0.42
N ASP A 334 19.63 -1.14 0.78
CA ASP A 334 18.57 -1.67 1.64
C ASP A 334 17.71 -2.73 0.96
N GLU A 335 18.28 -3.49 0.03
CA GLU A 335 17.64 -4.63 -0.60
C GLU A 335 17.97 -5.89 0.19
N ILE A 336 16.96 -6.75 0.42
CA ILE A 336 17.15 -7.99 1.17
C ILE A 336 17.89 -8.98 0.29
N THR A 337 19.16 -9.25 0.58
CA THR A 337 20.01 -10.18 -0.19
C THR A 337 19.95 -11.61 0.32
N ALA A 338 19.41 -11.84 1.52
CA ALA A 338 19.30 -13.17 2.09
C ALA A 338 18.12 -13.29 3.05
N LEU A 339 17.46 -14.44 3.03
CA LEU A 339 16.54 -14.92 4.05
C LEU A 339 17.09 -16.22 4.63
N THR A 340 17.41 -16.23 5.91
CA THR A 340 17.73 -17.45 6.66
C THR A 340 16.52 -17.89 7.47
N HIS A 341 16.09 -19.13 7.27
CA HIS A 341 14.92 -19.68 7.97
C HIS A 341 15.37 -20.63 9.08
N GLY A 342 15.31 -20.19 10.34
CA GLY A 342 15.85 -20.92 11.50
C GLY A 342 15.07 -22.18 11.90
N VAL A 343 13.79 -22.29 11.56
CA VAL A 343 12.96 -23.49 11.85
C VAL A 343 13.06 -24.52 10.73
N THR A 344 12.74 -24.13 9.50
CA THR A 344 12.88 -24.95 8.28
C THR A 344 14.11 -24.50 7.50
N THR A 345 15.31 -24.95 7.87
CA THR A 345 16.57 -24.45 7.27
C THR A 345 16.67 -24.65 5.76
N THR A 346 15.95 -25.64 5.21
CA THR A 346 15.83 -25.88 3.77
C THR A 346 15.10 -24.77 3.01
N GLU A 347 14.40 -23.86 3.69
CA GLU A 347 13.74 -22.69 3.08
C GLU A 347 14.64 -21.44 3.03
N SER A 348 15.91 -21.57 3.42
CA SER A 348 16.87 -20.46 3.36
C SER A 348 17.29 -20.16 1.92
N ARG A 349 17.36 -18.88 1.56
CA ARG A 349 17.63 -18.43 0.18
C ARG A 349 18.34 -17.10 0.14
N LYS A 350 19.04 -16.84 -0.97
CA LYS A 350 19.64 -15.54 -1.31
C LYS A 350 18.92 -14.93 -2.50
N PHE A 351 18.98 -13.62 -2.58
CA PHE A 351 18.39 -12.82 -3.64
C PHE A 351 19.45 -11.96 -4.31
N GLU A 352 19.31 -11.79 -5.62
CA GLU A 352 20.12 -10.87 -6.41
C GLU A 352 19.19 -9.93 -7.18
N TYR A 353 19.65 -8.71 -7.43
CA TYR A 353 18.88 -7.65 -8.06
C TYR A 353 19.58 -7.16 -9.32
N ASP A 354 18.80 -6.71 -10.29
CA ASP A 354 19.34 -6.08 -11.49
C ASP A 354 19.73 -4.60 -11.26
N ALA A 355 20.23 -3.95 -12.30
CA ALA A 355 20.65 -2.56 -12.26
C ALA A 355 19.52 -1.56 -11.94
N LEU A 356 18.25 -1.99 -11.86
CA LEU A 356 17.11 -1.16 -11.46
C LEU A 356 16.52 -1.56 -10.10
N GLY A 357 17.07 -2.57 -9.43
CA GLY A 357 16.60 -3.04 -8.13
C GLY A 357 15.41 -3.98 -8.21
N ARG A 358 15.22 -4.58 -9.37
CA ARG A 358 14.21 -5.60 -9.60
C ARG A 358 14.83 -6.95 -9.26
N LEU A 359 14.02 -7.82 -8.67
CA LEU A 359 14.46 -9.16 -8.31
C LEU A 359 14.89 -9.90 -9.58
N SER A 360 16.14 -10.36 -9.62
CA SER A 360 16.71 -11.03 -10.80
C SER A 360 17.01 -12.50 -10.55
N ARG A 361 17.21 -12.90 -9.29
CA ARG A 361 17.52 -14.30 -8.95
C ARG A 361 17.13 -14.65 -7.52
N GLU A 362 16.74 -15.91 -7.31
CA GLU A 362 16.72 -16.55 -5.99
C GLU A 362 17.43 -17.91 -6.04
N THR A 363 18.02 -18.33 -4.93
CA THR A 363 18.89 -19.51 -4.91
C THR A 363 18.22 -20.83 -4.52
N LEU A 364 17.05 -20.81 -3.87
CA LEU A 364 16.44 -22.02 -3.32
C LEU A 364 15.82 -22.89 -4.42
N HIS A 365 15.06 -22.28 -5.32
CA HIS A 365 14.47 -22.96 -6.47
C HIS A 365 15.27 -22.72 -7.76
N GLY A 366 16.36 -21.95 -7.66
CA GLY A 366 17.22 -21.59 -8.79
C GLY A 366 16.51 -20.73 -9.83
N ARG A 367 15.52 -19.92 -9.42
CA ARG A 367 14.77 -19.06 -10.33
C ARG A 367 15.57 -17.84 -10.73
N GLN A 368 15.47 -17.47 -12.00
CA GLN A 368 16.06 -16.25 -12.54
C GLN A 368 15.00 -15.51 -13.34
N TRP A 369 14.89 -14.21 -13.09
CA TRP A 369 13.96 -13.32 -13.78
C TRP A 369 14.72 -12.36 -14.67
N THR A 370 14.25 -12.21 -15.91
CA THR A 370 14.59 -11.07 -16.75
C THR A 370 13.40 -10.14 -16.88
N HIS A 371 13.68 -8.85 -17.01
CA HIS A 371 12.67 -7.82 -17.16
C HIS A 371 13.04 -6.91 -18.33
N ASP A 372 12.03 -6.45 -19.08
CA ASP A 372 12.23 -5.40 -20.08
C ASP A 372 12.50 -4.02 -19.44
N ALA A 373 12.69 -2.98 -20.24
CA ALA A 373 13.02 -1.65 -19.70
C ALA A 373 11.88 -0.99 -18.88
N ASN A 374 10.63 -1.46 -18.99
CA ASN A 374 9.49 -0.93 -18.24
C ASN A 374 9.15 -1.78 -16.99
N GLY A 375 9.86 -2.88 -16.77
CA GLY A 375 9.62 -3.78 -15.63
C GLY A 375 8.56 -4.85 -15.89
N ASN A 376 8.23 -5.13 -17.15
CA ASN A 376 7.47 -6.34 -17.49
C ASN A 376 8.40 -7.55 -17.36
N VAL A 377 7.88 -8.65 -16.81
CA VAL A 377 8.63 -9.92 -16.74
C VAL A 377 8.79 -10.46 -18.17
N ASP A 378 10.03 -10.61 -18.61
CA ASP A 378 10.40 -11.10 -19.95
C ASP A 378 10.63 -12.62 -19.94
N SER A 379 11.30 -13.13 -18.91
CA SER A 379 11.42 -14.58 -18.72
C SER A 379 11.60 -14.97 -17.25
N VAL A 380 11.22 -16.22 -16.96
CA VAL A 380 11.50 -16.88 -15.68
C VAL A 380 12.12 -18.23 -15.96
N ALA A 381 13.41 -18.39 -15.65
CA ALA A 381 14.07 -19.69 -15.68
C ALA A 381 13.82 -20.43 -14.36
N THR A 382 13.55 -21.75 -14.40
CA THR A 382 13.42 -22.61 -13.22
C THR A 382 13.91 -24.01 -13.58
N ALA A 383 14.94 -24.51 -12.89
CA ALA A 383 15.40 -25.91 -12.94
C ALA A 383 15.43 -26.58 -14.34
N GLY A 384 15.94 -25.88 -15.36
CA GLY A 384 16.08 -26.39 -16.74
C GLY A 384 14.92 -26.10 -17.70
N ASP A 385 13.87 -25.42 -17.24
CA ASP A 385 12.84 -24.79 -18.08
C ASP A 385 13.00 -23.26 -18.07
N ILE A 386 12.67 -22.61 -19.17
CA ILE A 386 12.61 -21.15 -19.26
C ILE A 386 11.24 -20.78 -19.82
N ALA A 387 10.44 -20.13 -18.98
CA ALA A 387 9.19 -19.54 -19.40
C ALA A 387 9.46 -18.16 -20.00
N HIS A 388 9.21 -18.00 -21.30
CA HIS A 388 9.37 -16.73 -22.01
C HIS A 388 8.03 -16.04 -22.18
N ALA A 389 7.93 -14.80 -21.71
CA ALA A 389 6.80 -13.92 -21.98
C ALA A 389 6.90 -13.34 -23.39
N THR A 390 5.77 -13.24 -24.07
CA THR A 390 5.61 -12.41 -25.26
C THR A 390 4.89 -11.14 -24.82
N ILE A 391 5.61 -10.03 -24.79
CA ILE A 391 5.07 -8.72 -24.43
C ILE A 391 4.61 -8.04 -25.72
N ASP A 392 3.41 -7.44 -25.69
CA ASP A 392 2.89 -6.69 -26.83
C ASP A 392 3.85 -5.53 -27.19
N PRO A 393 4.21 -5.34 -28.47
CA PRO A 393 5.14 -4.28 -28.86
C PRO A 393 4.58 -2.86 -28.68
N ASN A 394 3.26 -2.70 -28.56
CA ASN A 394 2.58 -1.41 -28.47
C ASN A 394 1.95 -1.16 -27.09
N SER A 395 2.14 -2.05 -26.13
CA SER A 395 1.66 -1.90 -24.74
C SER A 395 2.54 -2.66 -23.75
N ASN A 396 2.24 -2.58 -22.46
CA ASN A 396 2.88 -3.36 -21.40
C ASN A 396 2.16 -4.70 -21.12
N ARG A 397 1.24 -5.13 -21.99
CA ARG A 397 0.49 -6.37 -21.84
C ARG A 397 1.36 -7.58 -22.18
N ILE A 398 1.37 -8.59 -21.32
CA ILE A 398 1.90 -9.92 -21.66
C ILE A 398 0.81 -10.70 -22.40
N ILE A 399 1.01 -11.03 -23.66
CA ILE A 399 0.02 -11.71 -24.51
C ILE A 399 0.23 -13.23 -24.59
N ALA A 400 1.40 -13.73 -24.23
CA ALA A 400 1.64 -15.16 -24.07
C ALA A 400 2.79 -15.44 -23.11
N ILE A 401 2.81 -16.64 -22.51
CA ILE A 401 3.98 -17.21 -21.85
C ILE A 401 4.20 -18.62 -22.40
N THR A 402 5.37 -18.87 -22.99
CA THR A 402 5.76 -20.17 -23.56
C THR A 402 6.82 -20.82 -22.67
N ALA A 403 6.57 -22.05 -22.23
CA ALA A 403 7.49 -22.88 -21.47
C ALA A 403 7.51 -24.31 -22.04
N ASN A 404 8.35 -25.20 -21.52
CA ASN A 404 8.40 -26.61 -21.98
C ASN A 404 7.03 -27.31 -21.91
N GLY A 405 6.21 -26.95 -20.91
CA GLY A 405 4.85 -27.47 -20.73
C GLY A 405 3.81 -26.99 -21.76
N GLY A 406 4.18 -26.06 -22.64
CA GLY A 406 3.34 -25.47 -23.67
C GLY A 406 3.15 -23.96 -23.53
N THR A 407 2.40 -23.38 -24.46
CA THR A 407 2.12 -21.94 -24.51
C THR A 407 0.80 -21.61 -23.84
N ARG A 408 0.81 -20.63 -22.96
CA ARG A 408 -0.37 -19.95 -22.44
C ARG A 408 -0.55 -18.64 -23.18
N THR A 409 -1.76 -18.33 -23.63
CA THR A 409 -2.10 -17.08 -24.33
C THR A 409 -3.09 -16.25 -23.51
N PHE A 410 -2.95 -14.93 -23.58
CA PHE A 410 -3.76 -13.98 -22.83
C PHE A 410 -4.46 -13.01 -23.79
N GLY A 411 -5.77 -12.84 -23.60
CA GLY A 411 -6.57 -11.86 -24.33
C GLY A 411 -6.99 -10.72 -23.43
N TYR A 412 -7.04 -9.50 -23.96
CA TYR A 412 -7.39 -8.27 -23.25
C TYR A 412 -8.53 -7.53 -23.94
N ASP A 413 -9.31 -6.79 -23.16
CA ASP A 413 -10.28 -5.84 -23.70
C ASP A 413 -9.64 -4.49 -24.07
N ALA A 414 -10.45 -3.57 -24.57
CA ALA A 414 -10.01 -2.24 -24.98
C ALA A 414 -9.64 -1.32 -23.82
N LEU A 415 -9.98 -1.68 -22.57
CA LEU A 415 -9.60 -0.96 -21.34
C LEU A 415 -8.32 -1.53 -20.69
N GLY A 416 -7.78 -2.61 -21.24
CA GLY A 416 -6.55 -3.24 -20.73
C GLY A 416 -6.77 -4.27 -19.64
N SER A 417 -7.99 -4.77 -19.48
CA SER A 417 -8.28 -5.87 -18.56
C SER A 417 -8.23 -7.21 -19.28
N ARG A 418 -7.61 -8.22 -18.65
CA ARG A 418 -7.47 -9.57 -19.21
C ARG A 418 -8.81 -10.27 -19.21
N ILE A 419 -9.30 -10.68 -20.38
CA ILE A 419 -10.58 -11.38 -20.57
C ILE A 419 -10.41 -12.87 -20.86
N ALA A 420 -9.20 -13.32 -21.17
CA ALA A 420 -8.90 -14.71 -21.49
C ALA A 420 -7.51 -15.14 -21.01
N LYS A 421 -7.41 -16.38 -20.51
CA LYS A 421 -6.17 -17.13 -20.28
C LYS A 421 -6.39 -18.55 -20.79
N ASP A 422 -5.72 -18.93 -21.87
CA ASP A 422 -5.83 -20.28 -22.47
C ASP A 422 -4.46 -20.95 -22.48
N GLY A 423 -4.43 -22.25 -22.25
CA GLY A 423 -3.22 -23.06 -22.33
C GLY A 423 -3.54 -24.55 -22.28
N PRO A 424 -2.51 -25.42 -22.23
CA PRO A 424 -2.69 -26.87 -22.15
C PRO A 424 -3.64 -27.26 -20.99
N GLY A 425 -4.81 -27.81 -21.33
CA GLY A 425 -5.80 -28.31 -20.36
C GLY A 425 -6.55 -27.24 -19.56
N THR A 426 -6.33 -25.94 -19.82
CA THR A 426 -6.97 -24.85 -19.08
C THR A 426 -7.48 -23.77 -20.02
N SER A 427 -8.74 -23.41 -19.90
CA SER A 427 -9.34 -22.23 -20.53
C SER A 427 -10.07 -21.41 -19.48
N THR A 428 -9.69 -20.15 -19.35
CA THR A 428 -10.28 -19.21 -18.41
C THR A 428 -10.81 -17.98 -19.13
N ARG A 429 -12.00 -17.54 -18.73
CA ARG A 429 -12.63 -16.30 -19.20
C ARG A 429 -12.98 -15.41 -18.02
N TYR A 430 -12.78 -14.11 -18.16
CA TYR A 430 -13.10 -13.12 -17.14
C TYR A 430 -14.08 -12.08 -17.70
N THR A 431 -14.97 -11.58 -16.86
CA THR A 431 -15.80 -10.41 -17.18
C THR A 431 -15.69 -9.35 -16.10
N TYR A 432 -15.86 -8.10 -16.49
CA TYR A 432 -15.75 -6.92 -15.63
C TYR A 432 -17.04 -6.12 -15.68
N ASP A 433 -17.35 -5.38 -14.60
CA ASP A 433 -18.43 -4.40 -14.60
C ASP A 433 -18.00 -3.08 -15.27
N ALA A 434 -18.94 -2.12 -15.35
CA ALA A 434 -18.71 -0.81 -15.96
C ALA A 434 -17.69 0.08 -15.20
N PHE A 435 -17.25 -0.36 -14.01
CA PHE A 435 -16.21 0.26 -13.20
C PHE A 435 -14.91 -0.57 -13.21
N ASN A 436 -14.80 -1.48 -14.18
CA ASN A 436 -13.65 -2.35 -14.42
C ASN A 436 -13.33 -3.31 -13.25
N ARG A 437 -14.34 -3.72 -12.49
CA ARG A 437 -14.20 -4.69 -11.39
C ARG A 437 -14.63 -6.09 -11.84
N MET A 438 -13.82 -7.11 -11.56
CA MET A 438 -14.12 -8.48 -12.01
C MET A 438 -15.44 -8.97 -11.40
N ARG A 439 -16.36 -9.43 -12.26
CA ARG A 439 -17.67 -9.97 -11.87
C ARG A 439 -17.78 -11.47 -12.04
N THR A 440 -17.12 -12.02 -13.06
CA THR A 440 -17.13 -13.48 -13.25
C THR A 440 -15.76 -13.98 -13.69
N ALA A 441 -15.48 -15.21 -13.27
CA ALA A 441 -14.40 -16.02 -13.82
C ALA A 441 -14.97 -17.39 -14.18
N THR A 442 -14.76 -17.82 -15.42
CA THR A 442 -15.16 -19.16 -15.91
C THR A 442 -13.90 -19.95 -16.20
N VAL A 443 -13.61 -20.99 -15.41
CA VAL A 443 -12.45 -21.86 -15.56
C VAL A 443 -12.92 -23.24 -16.01
N ASN A 444 -12.53 -23.67 -17.20
CA ASN A 444 -12.93 -24.96 -17.79
C ASN A 444 -14.46 -25.20 -17.73
N GLY A 445 -15.25 -24.15 -17.95
CA GLY A 445 -16.71 -24.17 -17.90
C GLY A 445 -17.33 -23.99 -16.50
N ALA A 446 -16.53 -24.06 -15.43
CA ALA A 446 -16.99 -23.83 -14.06
C ALA A 446 -17.02 -22.32 -13.76
N ILE A 447 -18.18 -21.80 -13.34
CA ILE A 447 -18.42 -20.36 -13.21
C ILE A 447 -18.35 -19.93 -11.75
N SER A 448 -17.50 -18.95 -11.47
CA SER A 448 -17.46 -18.18 -10.22
C SER A 448 -17.97 -16.76 -10.46
N ARG A 449 -18.76 -16.26 -9.52
CA ARG A 449 -19.35 -14.91 -9.54
C ARG A 449 -18.89 -14.12 -8.32
N TYR A 450 -18.62 -12.84 -8.53
CA TYR A 450 -18.12 -11.92 -7.51
C TYR A 450 -19.07 -10.74 -7.35
N THR A 451 -19.39 -10.43 -6.10
CA THR A 451 -20.30 -9.35 -5.72
C THR A 451 -19.48 -8.17 -5.23
N ILE A 452 -19.64 -7.03 -5.89
CA ILE A 452 -18.92 -5.78 -5.62
C ILE A 452 -19.89 -4.78 -4.99
N ASN A 453 -19.48 -4.04 -3.97
CA ASN A 453 -20.33 -3.00 -3.36
C ASN A 453 -20.08 -1.62 -3.99
N ALA A 454 -20.76 -0.59 -3.45
CA ALA A 454 -20.65 0.78 -3.96
C ALA A 454 -19.27 1.43 -3.77
N LEU A 455 -18.42 0.86 -2.92
CA LEU A 455 -17.05 1.30 -2.61
C LEU A 455 -16.02 0.49 -3.42
N ASP A 456 -16.47 -0.27 -4.42
CA ASP A 456 -15.67 -1.17 -5.24
C ASP A 456 -14.94 -2.27 -4.45
N GLN A 457 -15.53 -2.74 -3.36
CA GLN A 457 -15.02 -3.85 -2.55
C GLN A 457 -15.76 -5.13 -2.89
N ARG A 458 -15.04 -6.26 -2.98
CA ARG A 458 -15.64 -7.58 -3.20
C ARG A 458 -16.24 -8.11 -1.90
N ILE A 459 -17.55 -7.96 -1.70
CA ILE A 459 -18.27 -8.37 -0.49
C ILE A 459 -18.77 -9.82 -0.53
N GLY A 460 -18.70 -10.50 -1.66
CA GLY A 460 -19.00 -11.91 -1.73
C GLY A 460 -18.52 -12.61 -2.98
N LYS A 461 -18.49 -13.94 -2.91
CA LYS A 461 -18.27 -14.82 -4.06
C LYS A 461 -19.16 -16.06 -4.01
N SER A 462 -19.57 -16.52 -5.18
CA SER A 462 -20.32 -17.76 -5.39
C SER A 462 -19.56 -18.59 -6.43
N THR A 463 -18.98 -19.69 -5.98
CA THR A 463 -18.14 -20.59 -6.78
C THR A 463 -18.80 -21.96 -6.86
N PRO A 464 -18.34 -22.86 -7.75
CA PRO A 464 -18.79 -24.26 -7.76
C PRO A 464 -18.59 -24.98 -6.41
N ASN A 465 -17.62 -24.54 -5.61
CA ASN A 465 -17.25 -25.16 -4.33
C ASN A 465 -17.94 -24.53 -3.11
N GLY A 466 -18.74 -23.48 -3.31
CA GLY A 466 -19.46 -22.82 -2.24
C GLY A 466 -19.47 -21.31 -2.34
N LYS A 467 -20.09 -20.71 -1.34
CA LYS A 467 -20.33 -19.28 -1.22
C LYS A 467 -19.52 -18.72 -0.05
N THR A 468 -18.94 -17.54 -0.24
CA THR A 468 -18.23 -16.81 0.80
C THR A 468 -18.70 -15.37 0.82
N GLN A 469 -19.02 -14.87 2.01
CA GLN A 469 -19.26 -13.45 2.26
C GLN A 469 -18.02 -12.83 2.90
N PHE A 470 -17.72 -11.58 2.55
CA PHE A 470 -16.58 -10.80 3.06
C PHE A 470 -17.05 -9.56 3.80
N VAL A 471 -16.34 -9.20 4.87
CA VAL A 471 -16.63 -8.04 5.71
C VAL A 471 -15.34 -7.25 5.89
N TYR A 472 -15.36 -5.99 5.46
CA TYR A 472 -14.17 -5.13 5.47
C TYR A 472 -14.27 -4.03 6.52
N ALA A 473 -13.11 -3.61 6.99
CA ALA A 473 -12.87 -2.27 7.50
C ALA A 473 -12.10 -1.51 6.42
N GLU A 474 -12.27 -0.18 6.39
CA GLU A 474 -11.57 0.69 5.44
C GLU A 474 -11.80 0.20 3.99
N GLN A 475 -10.81 0.34 3.10
CA GLN A 475 -10.91 -0.08 1.70
C GLN A 475 -10.56 -1.56 1.48
N ASN A 476 -9.50 -2.11 2.10
CA ASN A 476 -9.01 -3.46 1.78
C ASN A 476 -8.74 -4.36 2.98
N ARG A 477 -9.03 -3.92 4.20
CA ARG A 477 -8.75 -4.73 5.40
C ARG A 477 -9.88 -5.72 5.65
N LEU A 478 -9.65 -7.00 5.35
CA LEU A 478 -10.61 -8.06 5.62
C LEU A 478 -10.71 -8.32 7.12
N MET A 479 -11.89 -8.09 7.69
CA MET A 479 -12.17 -8.27 9.11
C MET A 479 -12.78 -9.63 9.38
N ALA A 480 -13.70 -10.08 8.53
CA ALA A 480 -14.26 -11.40 8.65
C ALA A 480 -14.69 -11.94 7.29
N GLU A 481 -14.76 -13.27 7.20
CA GLU A 481 -15.44 -13.94 6.11
C GLU A 481 -16.39 -15.01 6.65
N LYS A 482 -17.43 -15.33 5.88
CA LYS A 482 -18.38 -16.38 6.21
C LYS A 482 -18.48 -17.37 5.06
N GLY A 483 -17.93 -18.56 5.26
CA GLY A 483 -18.09 -19.69 4.34
C GLY A 483 -19.30 -20.55 4.69
N SER A 484 -19.39 -21.73 4.08
CA SER A 484 -20.44 -22.72 4.36
C SER A 484 -20.39 -23.29 5.79
N THR A 485 -19.21 -23.31 6.40
CA THR A 485 -18.98 -23.85 7.75
C THR A 485 -19.19 -22.83 8.86
N GLY A 486 -19.24 -21.54 8.55
CA GLY A 486 -19.45 -20.46 9.51
C GLY A 486 -18.49 -19.28 9.31
N TRP A 487 -18.30 -18.51 10.37
CA TRP A 487 -17.50 -17.29 10.36
C TRP A 487 -16.03 -17.54 10.71
N THR A 488 -15.14 -16.89 9.97
CA THR A 488 -13.74 -16.68 10.34
C THR A 488 -13.52 -15.20 10.61
N ASN A 489 -13.02 -14.85 11.79
CA ASN A 489 -12.71 -13.48 12.19
C ASN A 489 -11.20 -13.26 12.24
N TYR A 490 -10.75 -12.09 11.82
CA TYR A 490 -9.35 -11.72 11.68
C TYR A 490 -9.00 -10.61 12.67
N VAL A 491 -8.04 -10.88 13.55
CA VAL A 491 -7.61 -9.95 14.61
C VAL A 491 -6.30 -9.29 14.19
N TRP A 492 -6.33 -7.95 14.12
CA TRP A 492 -5.24 -7.14 13.59
C TRP A 492 -4.51 -6.37 14.71
N LEU A 493 -3.20 -6.21 14.57
CA LEU A 493 -2.36 -5.27 15.32
C LEU A 493 -1.76 -4.30 14.31
N GLY A 494 -2.24 -3.05 14.30
CA GLY A 494 -1.89 -2.14 13.19
C GLY A 494 -2.33 -2.75 11.86
N ASN A 495 -1.39 -3.00 10.95
CA ASN A 495 -1.62 -3.65 9.66
C ASN A 495 -1.22 -5.14 9.64
N GLU A 496 -0.89 -5.72 10.80
CA GLU A 496 -0.44 -7.10 10.90
C GLU A 496 -1.56 -8.02 11.41
N LEU A 497 -1.83 -9.11 10.68
CA LEU A 497 -2.76 -10.15 11.11
C LEU A 497 -2.11 -10.99 12.21
N ILE A 498 -2.59 -10.92 13.45
CA ILE A 498 -1.95 -11.63 14.57
C ILE A 498 -2.73 -12.83 15.07
N ALA A 499 -4.03 -12.93 14.76
CA ALA A 499 -4.84 -14.07 15.15
C ALA A 499 -6.06 -14.28 14.24
N THR A 500 -6.57 -15.50 14.25
CA THR A 500 -7.83 -15.88 13.62
C THR A 500 -8.72 -16.64 14.60
N ILE A 501 -10.04 -16.44 14.46
CA ILE A 501 -11.07 -17.16 15.21
C ILE A 501 -12.01 -17.78 14.16
N GLN A 502 -11.85 -19.08 13.93
CA GLN A 502 -12.54 -19.85 12.89
C GLN A 502 -13.93 -20.33 13.36
N PRO A 503 -14.71 -21.03 12.51
CA PRO A 503 -16.08 -21.44 12.85
C PRO A 503 -16.21 -22.33 14.08
N ASP A 504 -15.12 -22.95 14.54
CA ASP A 504 -15.05 -23.72 15.78
C ASP A 504 -14.86 -22.86 17.05
N ASN A 505 -14.85 -21.53 16.91
CA ASN A 505 -14.63 -20.56 17.99
C ASN A 505 -13.26 -20.69 18.69
N VAL A 506 -12.28 -21.34 18.05
CA VAL A 506 -10.94 -21.49 18.59
C VAL A 506 -10.04 -20.36 18.10
N LEU A 507 -9.46 -19.62 19.06
CA LEU A 507 -8.44 -18.61 18.82
C LEU A 507 -7.11 -19.27 18.41
N ARG A 508 -6.57 -18.87 17.26
CA ARG A 508 -5.29 -19.33 16.71
C ARG A 508 -4.40 -18.13 16.40
N TYR A 509 -3.09 -18.32 16.48
CA TYR A 509 -2.11 -17.21 16.41
C TYR A 509 -1.35 -17.24 15.10
N VAL A 510 -1.37 -16.12 14.37
CA VAL A 510 -0.76 -15.98 13.05
C VAL A 510 0.62 -15.34 13.19
N HIS A 511 1.61 -15.91 12.49
CA HIS A 511 3.00 -15.47 12.44
C HIS A 511 3.34 -15.08 11.01
N ASN A 512 3.56 -13.78 10.79
CA ASN A 512 3.80 -13.24 9.46
C ASN A 512 5.30 -13.12 9.16
N ASP A 513 5.66 -13.00 7.89
CA ASP A 513 6.99 -12.55 7.47
C ASP A 513 7.12 -11.01 7.54
N HIS A 514 8.24 -10.48 7.05
CA HIS A 514 8.54 -9.04 7.08
C HIS A 514 7.59 -8.17 6.25
N LEU A 515 6.85 -8.76 5.29
CA LEU A 515 5.86 -8.04 4.47
C LEU A 515 4.45 -8.14 5.06
N GLY A 516 4.28 -8.85 6.17
CA GLY A 516 2.97 -9.12 6.76
C GLY A 516 2.24 -10.29 6.10
N ARG A 517 2.91 -11.16 5.34
CA ARG A 517 2.29 -12.38 4.78
C ARG A 517 2.27 -13.49 5.83
N PRO A 518 1.13 -14.16 6.06
CA PRO A 518 1.08 -15.32 6.95
C PRO A 518 2.05 -16.41 6.48
N GLU A 519 2.95 -16.85 7.37
CA GLU A 519 3.91 -17.94 7.14
C GLU A 519 3.57 -19.17 7.98
N ALA A 520 3.12 -18.97 9.23
CA ALA A 520 2.68 -20.06 10.09
C ALA A 520 1.49 -19.64 10.97
N VAL A 521 0.69 -20.63 11.38
CA VAL A 521 -0.32 -20.49 12.43
C VAL A 521 -0.07 -21.52 13.52
N SER A 522 -0.08 -21.07 14.78
CA SER A 522 0.04 -21.94 15.94
C SER A 522 -1.25 -22.04 16.75
N ASP A 523 -1.49 -23.20 17.36
CA ASP A 523 -2.59 -23.41 18.30
C ASP A 523 -2.28 -22.92 19.73
N GLY A 524 -3.20 -23.17 20.67
CA GLY A 524 -3.02 -22.88 22.09
C GLY A 524 -1.91 -23.68 22.78
N ALA A 525 -1.51 -24.82 22.21
CA ALA A 525 -0.42 -25.68 22.67
C ALA A 525 0.93 -25.36 21.97
N LYS A 526 0.99 -24.27 21.19
CA LYS A 526 2.16 -23.79 20.42
C LYS A 526 2.55 -24.71 19.26
N GLN A 527 1.70 -25.66 18.86
CA GLN A 527 1.94 -26.51 17.70
C GLN A 527 1.61 -25.74 16.42
N VAL A 528 2.45 -25.90 15.39
CA VAL A 528 2.17 -25.34 14.06
C VAL A 528 1.11 -26.20 13.38
N ILE A 529 -0.05 -25.60 13.10
CA ILE A 529 -1.23 -26.25 12.53
C ILE A 529 -1.57 -25.74 11.12
N TRP A 530 -0.85 -24.72 10.66
CA TRP A 530 -0.86 -24.27 9.27
C TRP A 530 0.50 -23.67 8.94
N ARG A 531 0.98 -23.87 7.73
CA ARG A 531 2.25 -23.30 7.24
C ARG A 531 2.21 -23.09 5.74
N ALA A 532 2.83 -22.01 5.29
CA ALA A 532 3.04 -21.74 3.90
C ALA A 532 4.52 -21.44 3.58
N ALA A 533 4.95 -21.89 2.41
CA ALA A 533 6.16 -21.41 1.76
C ALA A 533 5.79 -20.16 0.97
N ASN A 534 6.16 -18.99 1.50
CA ASN A 534 5.96 -17.71 0.83
C ASN A 534 7.02 -17.55 -0.27
N ALA A 535 6.61 -17.72 -1.52
CA ALA A 535 7.45 -17.44 -2.68
C ALA A 535 7.59 -15.92 -2.90
N GLU A 536 8.42 -15.53 -3.85
CA GLU A 536 8.75 -14.14 -4.12
C GLU A 536 7.49 -13.40 -4.62
N TYR A 537 6.83 -13.96 -5.64
CA TYR A 537 5.65 -13.41 -6.29
C TYR A 537 4.34 -14.11 -5.87
N GLY A 538 4.36 -15.03 -4.90
CA GLY A 538 3.20 -15.85 -4.55
C GLY A 538 3.40 -16.68 -3.29
N ARG A 539 2.61 -17.74 -3.14
CA ARG A 539 2.64 -18.60 -1.95
C ARG A 539 2.14 -20.01 -2.28
N SER A 540 2.71 -21.01 -1.59
CA SER A 540 2.15 -22.37 -1.53
C SER A 540 1.93 -22.78 -0.07
N VAL A 541 0.74 -23.29 0.25
CA VAL A 541 0.43 -23.84 1.58
C VAL A 541 0.98 -25.27 1.66
N VAL A 542 1.82 -25.54 2.66
CA VAL A 542 2.50 -26.84 2.87
C VAL A 542 1.92 -27.64 4.04
N LEU A 543 1.18 -26.98 4.92
CA LEU A 543 0.43 -27.60 6.01
C LEU A 543 -0.89 -26.85 6.18
N ASP A 544 -2.01 -27.57 6.25
CA ASP A 544 -3.31 -26.99 6.55
C ASP A 544 -4.13 -27.95 7.41
N GLN A 545 -4.26 -27.62 8.70
CA GLN A 545 -5.15 -28.31 9.66
C GLN A 545 -6.25 -27.38 10.16
N ILE A 546 -6.43 -26.22 9.52
CA ILE A 546 -7.37 -25.18 9.93
C ILE A 546 -8.46 -24.94 8.87
N GLY A 547 -8.43 -25.66 7.76
CA GLY A 547 -9.42 -25.52 6.69
C GLY A 547 -9.23 -24.27 5.85
N GLY A 548 -7.98 -23.79 5.76
CA GLY A 548 -7.59 -22.68 4.90
C GLY A 548 -7.30 -21.36 5.63
N LEU A 549 -6.42 -20.57 5.00
CA LEU A 549 -6.16 -19.17 5.32
C LEU A 549 -5.80 -18.45 4.02
N ASN A 550 -6.79 -17.78 3.42
CA ASN A 550 -6.65 -17.19 2.08
C ASN A 550 -6.07 -15.77 2.08
N ILE A 551 -5.89 -15.16 3.25
CA ILE A 551 -5.22 -13.86 3.36
C ILE A 551 -3.76 -13.98 2.92
N GLY A 552 -3.34 -13.08 2.03
CA GLY A 552 -1.98 -12.96 1.50
C GLY A 552 -1.23 -11.80 2.14
N LEU A 553 -0.68 -10.94 1.28
CA LEU A 553 -0.21 -9.62 1.72
C LEU A 553 -1.35 -8.80 2.34
N PRO A 554 -1.05 -7.78 3.15
CA PRO A 554 -2.07 -6.84 3.61
C PRO A 554 -2.89 -6.31 2.42
N GLY A 555 -4.20 -6.58 2.43
CA GLY A 555 -5.11 -6.21 1.34
C GLY A 555 -5.36 -7.27 0.27
N GLN A 556 -4.68 -8.43 0.32
CA GLN A 556 -4.82 -9.51 -0.65
C GLN A 556 -5.62 -10.72 -0.14
N TYR A 557 -6.40 -11.31 -1.04
CA TYR A 557 -7.15 -12.54 -0.83
C TYR A 557 -6.93 -13.53 -1.97
N PHE A 558 -6.58 -14.78 -1.66
CA PHE A 558 -6.36 -15.83 -2.66
C PHE A 558 -7.67 -16.50 -3.10
N ASP A 559 -7.94 -16.47 -4.41
CA ASP A 559 -9.05 -17.17 -5.04
C ASP A 559 -8.57 -18.50 -5.62
N ALA A 560 -8.75 -19.57 -4.85
CA ALA A 560 -8.38 -20.92 -5.27
C ALA A 560 -9.07 -21.37 -6.57
N GLU A 561 -10.26 -20.84 -6.87
CA GLU A 561 -10.99 -21.17 -8.09
C GLU A 561 -10.34 -20.63 -9.38
N THR A 562 -9.52 -19.58 -9.30
CA THR A 562 -8.84 -18.96 -10.46
C THR A 562 -7.32 -19.02 -10.36
N GLY A 563 -6.78 -19.21 -9.16
CA GLY A 563 -5.37 -19.05 -8.86
C GLY A 563 -4.91 -17.59 -8.79
N LEU A 564 -5.85 -16.64 -8.76
CA LEU A 564 -5.55 -15.20 -8.66
C LEU A 564 -5.58 -14.72 -7.22
N TRP A 565 -4.92 -13.60 -6.98
CA TRP A 565 -5.08 -12.82 -5.76
C TRP A 565 -5.95 -11.61 -6.05
N GLN A 566 -7.10 -11.50 -5.39
CA GLN A 566 -7.81 -10.22 -5.34
C GLN A 566 -7.00 -9.26 -4.48
N ASN A 567 -6.67 -8.09 -5.03
CA ASN A 567 -5.86 -7.08 -4.38
C ASN A 567 -6.53 -5.71 -4.48
N GLY A 568 -7.51 -5.47 -3.61
CA GLY A 568 -8.30 -4.25 -3.59
C GLY A 568 -8.94 -3.91 -4.92
N PHE A 569 -8.33 -2.99 -5.69
CA PHE A 569 -8.81 -2.48 -6.96
C PHE A 569 -8.47 -3.34 -8.18
N ARG A 570 -7.52 -4.26 -8.07
CA ARG A 570 -7.08 -5.15 -9.15
C ARG A 570 -7.05 -6.61 -8.72
N ASP A 571 -6.86 -7.50 -9.68
CA ASP A 571 -6.59 -8.92 -9.46
C ASP A 571 -5.18 -9.22 -9.99
N TYR A 572 -4.43 -10.03 -9.26
CA TYR A 572 -3.01 -10.30 -9.48
C TYR A 572 -2.79 -11.78 -9.81
N ASP A 573 -2.08 -12.03 -10.91
CA ASP A 573 -1.61 -13.34 -11.36
C ASP A 573 -0.12 -13.46 -11.06
N GLN A 574 0.24 -14.41 -10.19
CA GLN A 574 1.64 -14.65 -9.80
C GLN A 574 2.58 -15.00 -10.98
N GLU A 575 2.04 -15.43 -12.13
CA GLU A 575 2.83 -15.71 -13.33
C GLU A 575 3.10 -14.47 -14.20
N ALA A 576 2.19 -13.48 -14.19
CA ALA A 576 2.14 -12.44 -15.22
C ALA A 576 1.93 -11.01 -14.70
N GLY A 577 1.77 -10.82 -13.39
CA GLY A 577 1.49 -9.51 -12.79
C GLY A 577 -0.01 -9.22 -12.66
N TYR A 578 -0.36 -7.95 -12.56
CA TYR A 578 -1.76 -7.54 -12.55
C TYR A 578 -2.45 -7.87 -13.85
N ILE A 579 -3.75 -8.17 -13.78
CA ILE A 579 -4.54 -8.56 -14.94
C ILE A 579 -5.39 -7.40 -15.46
N GLN A 580 -5.51 -6.31 -14.70
CA GLN A 580 -6.03 -5.03 -15.14
C GLN A 580 -4.89 -4.00 -15.15
N ALA A 581 -4.91 -3.09 -16.12
CA ALA A 581 -4.06 -1.90 -16.07
C ALA A 581 -4.36 -1.10 -14.81
N ASP A 582 -3.33 -0.49 -14.22
CA ASP A 582 -3.47 0.39 -13.05
C ASP A 582 -4.51 1.49 -13.30
N PRO A 583 -5.59 1.57 -12.49
CA PRO A 583 -6.61 2.60 -12.63
C PRO A 583 -6.09 4.04 -12.52
N ILE A 584 -4.95 4.26 -11.85
CA ILE A 584 -4.31 5.58 -11.77
C ILE A 584 -3.14 5.74 -12.76
N GLY A 585 -2.94 4.79 -13.66
CA GLY A 585 -1.95 4.83 -14.73
C GLY A 585 -0.51 4.93 -14.20
N LEU A 586 0.28 5.83 -14.80
CA LEU A 586 1.69 6.03 -14.40
C LEU A 586 1.86 6.58 -12.97
N ALA A 587 0.79 7.08 -12.35
CA ALA A 587 0.81 7.50 -10.94
C ALA A 587 0.96 6.32 -9.97
N GLY A 588 0.77 5.07 -10.42
CA GLY A 588 1.01 3.86 -9.63
C GLY A 588 2.50 3.57 -9.37
N GLY A 589 3.41 4.37 -9.95
CA GLY A 589 4.84 4.34 -9.65
C GLY A 589 5.70 3.46 -10.56
N SER A 590 5.14 2.98 -11.67
CA SER A 590 5.80 2.12 -12.67
C SER A 590 5.43 2.55 -14.10
N TYR A 591 6.36 2.36 -15.05
CA TYR A 591 6.08 2.57 -16.48
C TYR A 591 5.17 1.47 -17.05
N SER A 592 5.25 0.25 -16.52
CA SER A 592 4.25 -0.79 -16.75
C SER A 592 3.10 -0.64 -15.76
N THR A 593 1.89 -0.47 -16.28
CA THR A 593 0.66 -0.45 -15.47
C THR A 593 0.22 -1.83 -14.97
N TYR A 594 0.98 -2.89 -15.30
CA TYR A 594 0.73 -4.28 -14.90
C TYR A 594 1.74 -4.84 -13.90
N SER A 595 2.88 -4.15 -13.71
CA SER A 595 3.95 -4.64 -12.83
C SER A 595 3.50 -4.66 -11.38
N TYR A 596 3.84 -5.74 -10.68
CA TYR A 596 3.58 -5.87 -9.24
C TYR A 596 4.81 -5.41 -8.45
N ALA A 597 4.58 -4.51 -7.49
CA ALA A 597 5.59 -4.06 -6.52
C ALA A 597 6.93 -3.64 -7.15
N GLY A 598 6.88 -2.95 -8.29
CA GLY A 598 8.09 -2.48 -9.00
C GLY A 598 9.04 -3.60 -9.43
N ALA A 599 8.53 -4.82 -9.59
CA ALA A 599 9.32 -6.05 -9.76
C ALA A 599 10.31 -6.34 -8.60
N ASN A 600 10.06 -5.80 -7.41
CA ASN A 600 10.76 -6.13 -6.17
C ASN A 600 9.77 -6.55 -5.08
N PRO A 601 9.13 -7.73 -5.22
CA PRO A 601 8.12 -8.20 -4.27
C PRO A 601 8.70 -8.65 -2.92
N ILE A 602 10.02 -8.56 -2.75
CA ILE A 602 10.71 -8.86 -1.49
C ILE A 602 10.80 -7.62 -0.60
N LYS A 603 10.90 -6.42 -1.18
CA LYS A 603 11.00 -5.17 -0.43
C LYS A 603 9.71 -4.36 -0.46
N GLN A 604 8.90 -4.50 -1.51
CA GLN A 604 7.76 -3.64 -1.79
C GLN A 604 6.45 -4.42 -1.80
N VAL A 605 5.36 -3.73 -1.48
CA VAL A 605 4.00 -4.26 -1.50
C VAL A 605 3.08 -3.25 -2.17
N ASP A 606 1.99 -3.73 -2.75
CA ASP A 606 0.87 -2.89 -3.19
C ASP A 606 -0.37 -3.40 -2.47
N SER A 607 -0.75 -2.75 -1.37
CA SER A 607 -1.84 -3.21 -0.50
C SER A 607 -3.23 -2.83 -1.00
N THR A 608 -3.31 -2.07 -2.10
CA THR A 608 -4.58 -1.60 -2.64
C THR A 608 -4.82 -2.01 -4.08
N GLY A 609 -3.78 -2.44 -4.78
CA GLY A 609 -3.82 -2.61 -6.22
C GLY A 609 -3.85 -1.28 -6.96
N LEU A 610 -3.36 -0.17 -6.40
CA LEU A 610 -3.29 1.13 -7.09
C LEU A 610 -1.89 1.74 -7.12
N GLY A 611 -0.94 1.21 -6.35
CA GLY A 611 0.37 1.82 -6.27
C GLY A 611 1.31 1.09 -5.36
N ILE A 612 2.60 1.19 -5.68
CA ILE A 612 3.66 0.58 -4.89
C ILE A 612 3.86 1.40 -3.62
N ILE A 613 3.78 0.75 -2.45
CA ILE A 613 4.31 1.30 -1.21
C ILE A 613 5.78 0.88 -1.14
N ALA A 614 6.69 1.83 -1.36
CA ALA A 614 8.11 1.59 -1.23
C ALA A 614 8.59 1.89 0.20
N PHE A 615 9.24 0.92 0.82
CA PHE A 615 10.14 1.22 1.94
C PHE A 615 11.45 1.77 1.35
N GLY A 616 11.54 3.08 1.15
CA GLY A 616 12.80 3.78 0.89
C GLY A 616 13.37 3.71 -0.54
N VAL A 617 12.56 3.68 -1.61
CA VAL A 617 13.06 3.89 -2.98
C VAL A 617 12.10 4.77 -3.77
N CYS A 618 12.55 5.96 -4.16
CA CYS A 618 11.81 6.86 -5.05
C CYS A 618 12.05 6.43 -6.51
N THR A 619 11.03 5.98 -7.24
CA THR A 619 11.15 5.73 -8.68
C THR A 619 11.09 7.04 -9.47
N ALA A 620 11.75 7.11 -10.64
CA ALA A 620 11.80 8.34 -11.46
C ALA A 620 10.41 8.82 -11.95
N ALA A 621 9.49 7.88 -12.21
CA ALA A 621 8.09 8.19 -12.53
C ALA A 621 7.37 8.85 -11.33
N ASN A 622 7.61 8.34 -10.11
CA ASN A 622 7.09 8.93 -8.88
C ASN A 622 7.68 10.33 -8.64
N ALA A 623 8.99 10.52 -8.80
CA ALA A 623 9.62 11.82 -8.53
C ALA A 623 9.05 12.97 -9.40
N ALA A 624 8.88 12.75 -10.71
CA ALA A 624 8.33 13.78 -11.61
C ALA A 624 6.83 14.04 -11.40
N PHE A 625 6.05 12.99 -11.12
CA PHE A 625 4.61 13.11 -10.87
C PHE A 625 4.33 13.72 -9.49
N GLN A 626 5.09 13.37 -8.46
CA GLN A 626 5.01 13.94 -7.10
C GLN A 626 5.43 15.41 -7.08
N LEU A 627 6.52 15.78 -7.77
CA LEU A 627 6.97 17.18 -7.85
C LEU A 627 5.97 18.06 -8.62
N ASN A 628 5.33 17.53 -9.67
CA ASN A 628 4.28 18.22 -10.41
C ASN A 628 2.98 18.32 -9.60
N SER A 629 2.58 17.26 -8.91
CA SER A 629 1.41 17.25 -8.00
C SER A 629 1.58 18.25 -6.86
N TYR A 630 2.78 18.35 -6.28
CA TYR A 630 3.11 19.32 -5.23
C TYR A 630 3.10 20.77 -5.76
N ARG A 631 3.66 21.02 -6.94
CA ARG A 631 3.62 22.34 -7.59
C ARG A 631 2.21 22.77 -8.00
N GLN A 632 1.32 21.82 -8.28
CA GLN A 632 -0.10 22.10 -8.57
C GLN A 632 -0.90 22.31 -7.28
N ALA A 633 -0.63 21.54 -6.21
CA ALA A 633 -1.23 21.76 -4.89
C ALA A 633 -0.89 23.16 -4.32
N LEU A 634 0.31 23.67 -4.63
CA LEU A 634 0.73 25.03 -4.31
C LEU A 634 0.08 26.14 -5.15
N LYS A 635 -0.68 25.82 -6.21
CA LYS A 635 -1.34 26.82 -7.07
C LYS A 635 -2.85 26.94 -6.81
N VAL A 636 -3.37 26.28 -5.77
CA VAL A 636 -4.79 26.33 -5.39
C VAL A 636 -5.07 27.61 -4.60
N PRO A 637 -6.02 28.46 -5.04
CA PRO A 637 -6.36 29.70 -4.34
C PRO A 637 -6.74 29.47 -2.88
N GLY A 638 -6.02 30.08 -1.94
CA GLY A 638 -6.25 29.96 -0.49
C GLY A 638 -5.30 29.03 0.27
N MET A 639 -4.46 28.24 -0.42
CA MET A 639 -3.43 27.39 0.22
C MET A 639 -2.09 28.12 0.45
N ASP A 640 -1.75 29.10 -0.38
CA ASP A 640 -0.51 29.92 -0.26
C ASP A 640 -0.35 30.52 1.14
N GLY A 641 -1.42 31.09 1.71
CA GLY A 641 -1.39 31.69 3.05
C GLY A 641 -1.19 30.67 4.18
N MET A 642 -1.61 29.41 3.98
CA MET A 642 -1.38 28.33 4.96
C MET A 642 0.06 27.82 4.90
N VAL A 643 0.63 27.71 3.70
CA VAL A 643 2.05 27.34 3.50
C VAL A 643 2.98 28.42 4.03
N GLU A 644 2.69 29.70 3.75
CA GLU A 644 3.41 30.83 4.34
C GLU A 644 3.33 30.82 5.87
N ARG A 645 2.16 30.50 6.44
CA ARG A 645 2.00 30.38 7.90
C ARG A 645 2.78 29.21 8.48
N LEU A 646 2.78 28.05 7.82
CA LEU A 646 3.54 26.87 8.26
C LEU A 646 5.04 27.19 8.29
N ASN A 647 5.57 27.77 7.22
CA ASN A 647 6.96 28.22 7.14
C ASN A 647 7.33 29.24 8.22
N ALA A 648 6.42 30.18 8.53
CA ALA A 648 6.61 31.13 9.61
C ALA A 648 6.67 30.44 10.99
N ILE A 649 5.77 29.50 11.27
CA ILE A 649 5.76 28.73 12.53
C ILE A 649 7.03 27.88 12.65
N THR A 650 7.46 27.19 11.59
CA THR A 650 8.71 26.41 11.59
C THR A 650 9.92 27.28 11.90
N LYS A 651 9.96 28.51 11.36
CA LYS A 651 11.00 29.48 11.70
C LYS A 651 10.93 29.92 13.16
N GLU A 652 9.74 30.22 13.68
CA GLU A 652 9.52 30.57 15.09
C GLU A 652 9.91 29.45 16.06
N MET A 653 9.68 28.18 15.68
CA MET A 653 10.13 27.00 16.44
C MET A 653 11.65 26.86 16.44
N LYS A 654 12.32 27.13 15.30
CA LYS A 654 13.79 27.12 15.19
C LYS A 654 14.44 28.22 16.03
N ASP A 655 13.78 29.37 16.12
CA ASP A 655 14.21 30.53 16.91
C ASP A 655 13.77 30.45 18.39
N CYS A 656 13.11 29.35 18.80
CA CYS A 656 12.60 29.18 20.16
C CYS A 656 13.74 28.89 21.15
N PRO A 657 13.86 29.65 22.26
CA PRO A 657 14.83 29.37 23.32
C PRO A 657 14.67 27.96 23.91
N VAL A 658 15.79 27.29 24.19
CA VAL A 658 15.81 25.88 24.65
C VAL A 658 15.10 25.69 26.01
N ASP A 659 14.91 26.75 26.77
CA ASP A 659 14.25 26.78 28.09
C ASP A 659 12.76 27.10 28.06
N ASP A 660 12.19 27.49 26.90
CA ASP A 660 10.79 27.90 26.76
C ASP A 660 9.90 26.77 26.18
N HIS A 661 9.78 25.68 26.95
CA HIS A 661 9.07 24.47 26.56
C HIS A 661 7.57 24.70 26.26
N ASP A 662 6.91 25.60 26.99
CA ASP A 662 5.48 25.89 26.82
C ASP A 662 5.23 26.60 25.48
N ARG A 663 6.12 27.53 25.10
CA ARG A 663 6.07 28.20 23.80
C ARG A 663 6.34 27.24 22.65
N TYR A 664 7.33 26.36 22.78
CA TYR A 664 7.61 25.34 21.77
C TYR A 664 6.43 24.39 21.59
N ALA A 665 5.81 23.94 22.68
CA ALA A 665 4.62 23.09 22.65
C ALA A 665 3.42 23.77 21.96
N ALA A 666 3.18 25.06 22.26
CA ALA A 666 2.12 25.83 21.61
C ALA A 666 2.36 26.03 20.11
N LEU A 667 3.60 26.33 19.71
CA LEU A 667 3.99 26.43 18.30
C LEU A 667 3.86 25.09 17.58
N TYR A 668 4.20 23.99 18.24
CA TYR A 668 4.04 22.64 17.72
C TYR A 668 2.55 22.29 17.51
N GLU A 669 1.69 22.58 18.47
CA GLU A 669 0.24 22.37 18.33
C GLU A 669 -0.36 23.22 17.20
N GLU A 670 0.09 24.48 17.05
CA GLU A 670 -0.34 25.32 15.94
C GLU A 670 0.17 24.80 14.60
N HIS A 671 1.42 24.33 14.55
CA HIS A 671 2.02 23.71 13.37
C HIS A 671 1.23 22.48 12.93
N GLU A 672 0.89 21.58 13.86
CA GLU A 672 0.07 20.40 13.60
C GLU A 672 -1.34 20.79 13.12
N ARG A 673 -1.96 21.80 13.73
CA ARG A 673 -3.30 22.26 13.33
C ARG A 673 -3.30 22.85 11.92
N VAL A 674 -2.34 23.71 11.58
CA VAL A 674 -2.23 24.32 10.24
C VAL A 674 -1.82 23.26 9.21
N GLY A 675 -0.94 22.33 9.58
CA GLY A 675 -0.57 21.17 8.77
C GLY A 675 -1.77 20.28 8.46
N GLN A 676 -2.62 20.01 9.46
CA GLN A 676 -3.86 19.25 9.29
C GLN A 676 -4.87 19.98 8.40
N GLN A 677 -5.00 21.30 8.53
CA GLN A 677 -5.87 22.11 7.67
C GLN A 677 -5.39 22.13 6.22
N LEU A 678 -4.08 22.28 6.00
CA LEU A 678 -3.46 22.19 4.68
C LEU A 678 -3.64 20.80 4.08
N LEU A 679 -3.48 19.75 4.90
CA LEU A 679 -3.70 18.36 4.53
C LEU A 679 -5.18 18.11 4.17
N ASP A 680 -6.13 18.66 4.92
CA ASP A 680 -7.56 18.50 4.66
C ASP A 680 -8.01 19.29 3.43
N ALA A 681 -7.45 20.47 3.19
CA ALA A 681 -7.64 21.23 1.95
C ALA A 681 -7.02 20.51 0.74
N SER A 682 -5.82 19.94 0.90
CA SER A 682 -5.17 19.10 -0.11
C SER A 682 -5.97 17.82 -0.38
N LYS A 683 -6.60 17.24 0.65
CA LYS A 683 -7.51 16.09 0.53
C LYS A 683 -8.74 16.43 -0.31
N ALA A 684 -9.37 17.57 -0.03
CA ALA A 684 -10.52 18.03 -0.80
C ALA A 684 -10.16 18.28 -2.28
N HIS A 685 -8.97 18.83 -2.55
CA HIS A 685 -8.50 19.08 -3.92
C HIS A 685 -8.06 17.81 -4.66
N ALA A 686 -7.34 16.90 -4.01
CA ALA A 686 -6.87 15.67 -4.64
C ALA A 686 -8.00 14.64 -4.85
N GLN A 687 -9.11 14.71 -4.09
CA GLN A 687 -10.36 14.01 -4.39
C GLN A 687 -10.93 14.33 -5.78
N GLU A 688 -10.58 15.48 -6.38
CA GLU A 688 -11.11 15.94 -7.68
C GLU A 688 -10.22 15.53 -8.87
N ASN A 689 -8.93 15.24 -8.63
CA ASN A 689 -7.94 14.97 -9.69
C ASN A 689 -7.54 13.50 -9.81
N VAL A 690 -7.76 12.68 -8.78
CA VAL A 690 -7.60 11.23 -8.83
C VAL A 690 -8.88 10.65 -8.24
N ALA A 691 -9.66 9.95 -9.06
CA ALA A 691 -10.73 9.12 -8.53
C ALA A 691 -10.09 8.15 -7.52
N TYR A 692 -10.76 7.87 -6.40
CA TYR A 692 -10.33 7.04 -5.27
C TYR A 692 -9.85 7.83 -4.04
N THR A 693 -10.39 7.44 -2.89
CA THR A 693 -10.33 8.15 -1.61
C THR A 693 -8.91 8.25 -1.09
N LEU A 694 -8.44 9.48 -0.89
CA LEU A 694 -7.06 9.84 -0.54
C LEU A 694 -6.53 9.31 0.80
N ASN A 695 -7.37 8.68 1.64
CA ASN A 695 -6.90 8.08 2.90
C ASN A 695 -5.87 6.96 2.66
N ASP A 696 -5.91 6.30 1.50
CA ASP A 696 -4.98 5.22 1.16
C ASP A 696 -3.75 5.69 0.35
N LEU A 697 -3.87 6.80 -0.38
CA LEU A 697 -2.73 7.41 -1.10
C LEU A 697 -1.75 8.11 -0.15
N LEU A 698 -2.25 8.73 0.94
CA LEU A 698 -1.39 9.51 1.85
C LEU A 698 -0.75 8.70 2.99
N GLY A 699 -1.22 7.48 3.26
CA GLY A 699 -0.49 6.56 4.14
C GLY A 699 0.92 6.23 3.60
N ALA A 700 1.08 6.24 2.26
CA ALA A 700 2.35 6.11 1.57
C ALA A 700 3.14 7.43 1.50
N VAL A 701 2.46 8.57 1.32
CA VAL A 701 3.13 9.87 1.19
C VAL A 701 3.67 10.39 2.52
N ALA A 702 3.06 10.08 3.67
CA ALA A 702 3.55 10.56 4.97
C ALA A 702 4.95 10.01 5.35
N TRP A 703 5.41 8.93 4.73
CA TRP A 703 6.79 8.43 4.87
C TRP A 703 7.73 8.90 3.74
N GLU A 704 7.20 9.17 2.54
CA GLU A 704 7.99 9.65 1.40
C GLU A 704 8.15 11.18 1.33
N VAL A 705 7.41 11.96 2.12
CA VAL A 705 7.63 13.42 2.26
C VAL A 705 9.04 13.73 2.78
N GLY A 706 9.73 12.77 3.43
CA GLY A 706 11.15 12.88 3.74
C GLY A 706 12.04 13.05 2.51
N CYS A 707 11.69 12.44 1.37
CA CYS A 707 12.39 12.65 0.09
C CYS A 707 11.95 13.94 -0.63
N GLY A 708 10.70 14.36 -0.44
CA GLY A 708 10.18 15.63 -1.00
C GLY A 708 10.80 16.87 -0.37
N ILE A 709 11.15 16.82 0.92
CA ILE A 709 11.84 17.91 1.62
C ILE A 709 13.29 18.10 1.10
N LEU A 710 13.92 17.04 0.60
CA LEU A 710 15.24 17.10 -0.06
C LEU A 710 15.20 17.73 -1.47
N LEU A 711 14.03 17.81 -2.11
CA LEU A 711 13.86 18.30 -3.49
C LEU A 711 13.44 19.77 -3.60
N LEU A 712 13.15 20.46 -2.48
CA LEU A 712 12.57 21.81 -2.49
C LEU A 712 13.19 22.81 -1.51
N ALA A 713 14.42 22.61 -1.05
CA ALA A 713 15.17 23.70 -0.44
C ALA A 713 15.94 24.50 -1.53
N PRO A 714 15.42 25.67 -1.93
CA PRO A 714 16.30 26.80 -2.12
C PRO A 714 15.73 27.96 -1.29
N VAL A 715 16.14 28.10 -0.03
CA VAL A 715 16.03 29.40 0.65
C VAL A 715 17.25 29.59 1.58
N PRO A 716 17.92 30.76 1.55
CA PRO A 716 19.20 31.01 2.23
C PRO A 716 19.23 30.78 3.74
#